data_AF-T0L9N1-F1
#
_entry.id   AF-T0L9N1-F1
#
_cell.length_a   1.000
_cell.length_b   1.000
_cell.length_c   1.000
_cell.angle_alpha   90.00
_cell.angle_beta   90.00
_cell.angle_gamma   90.00
#
_symmetry.space_group_name_H-M   'P 1'
#
loop_
_entity.id
_entity.type
_entity.pdbx_description
1 polymer ?
#
loop_
_entity_poly.entity_id
_entity_poly.type
_entity_poly.pdbx_seq_one_letter_code
_entity_poly.pdbx_strand_id
1 'polypeptide(L)'
;MALFKTIEVEKGNDFPLFRNLLINLTKSLCYVSSQEPLRACMSGNINYFLKLSSIELTPEEINFLVTNNQENCCDLIERSGVSRISDLINENFKNTEIRYGTNTDIDLEILENTTHVEKIHIKPIEQMDYQEVKSHLLQISRKKIENSLDFVSEEWHCLLGNNSEEEFNRIISFIVKSEDKDLECLKLCKYITGHLVKIGNQTNISGISENVDFVSQEDSLEFLFQCLKNVFKISHRTQKEVLSWLIYSSDPRRFSVKFVSKFIEYQLLNLVEYDQALAKSLNNEENIDFIINLLSNLLTEDVQICTVYDFIATLESLSNLSDNTKVYDFFQKISSLMMLFENFNTSEFEEIVKNEKFNIFLDTKKSKIFKSVNVKSAFKSSWEHFVRHHKVPTEYCFYKIDLFSKLCKNNINLYIKDTLEVFIDAYRKRNYLFIKFICRFFTKLFDIIEDTNENIKTVYDVINILKPSVCPFFTTGWLELIQHKFVFKLFDFAIAEECLNILNLNDKFIYPVTKIFEVVKDDKIFIKTYGIYLSYICKIKFIHLKNIFNRYRDNISYLENQNTYFKIRRLLQNNTFIAKDYFNTNLIFIYLFDNLNDRNLVTIHSSNALKTMINEKNNVNKLITLMWIYYNSEYVPIGLKIFYEELIKSEWVCKIIDCIKVKNK
;
A
#
# COMPACT_ATOMS: atom_id res chain seq x y z
N MET A 1 20.14 27.55 -72.89
CA MET A 1 20.55 26.63 -73.98
C MET A 1 20.61 27.28 -75.37
N ALA A 2 20.04 28.47 -75.62
CA ALA A 2 20.10 29.14 -76.94
C ALA A 2 21.32 30.07 -77.16
N LEU A 3 22.03 30.47 -76.10
CA LEU A 3 23.18 31.38 -76.18
C LEU A 3 24.50 30.73 -76.65
N PHE A 4 24.53 29.41 -76.82
CA PHE A 4 25.76 28.65 -77.14
C PHE A 4 25.78 28.07 -78.56
N LYS A 5 24.80 28.41 -79.42
CA LYS A 5 24.68 27.85 -80.77
C LYS A 5 25.60 28.50 -81.82
N THR A 6 26.25 29.60 -81.49
CA THR A 6 27.11 30.36 -82.41
C THR A 6 28.34 30.88 -81.69
N ILE A 7 29.10 29.96 -81.10
CA ILE A 7 30.48 30.25 -80.68
C ILE A 7 31.37 29.45 -81.62
N GLU A 8 31.86 30.11 -82.67
CA GLU A 8 33.01 29.65 -83.44
C GLU A 8 34.23 29.82 -82.53
N VAL A 9 34.73 28.71 -81.98
CA VAL A 9 35.88 28.72 -81.06
C VAL A 9 37.17 28.57 -81.90
N GLU A 10 37.89 29.67 -82.10
CA GLU A 10 39.24 29.65 -82.70
C GLU A 10 40.27 29.07 -81.72
N LYS A 11 41.17 28.20 -82.20
CA LYS A 11 41.99 27.33 -81.35
C LYS A 11 43.06 28.03 -80.51
N GLY A 12 42.96 27.84 -79.20
CA GLY A 12 44.08 27.66 -78.25
C GLY A 12 43.54 27.18 -76.91
N ASN A 13 43.85 25.95 -76.47
CA ASN A 13 43.40 25.33 -75.20
C ASN A 13 41.87 25.29 -74.89
N ASP A 14 40.99 25.93 -75.68
CA ASP A 14 39.62 26.25 -75.25
C ASP A 14 38.67 25.08 -74.99
N PHE A 15 38.75 23.94 -75.69
CA PHE A 15 37.86 22.80 -75.40
C PHE A 15 38.17 22.12 -74.05
N PRO A 16 39.43 21.73 -73.75
CA PRO A 16 39.81 21.27 -72.41
C PRO A 16 39.49 22.31 -71.34
N LEU A 17 39.77 23.58 -71.59
CA LEU A 17 39.51 24.67 -70.65
C LEU A 17 38.01 24.86 -70.39
N PHE A 18 37.18 24.87 -71.44
CA PHE A 18 35.73 24.99 -71.34
C PHE A 18 35.10 23.78 -70.66
N ARG A 19 35.56 22.57 -71.01
CA ARG A 19 35.14 21.33 -70.34
C ARG A 19 35.47 21.38 -68.85
N ASN A 20 36.70 21.76 -68.51
CA ASN A 20 37.15 21.82 -67.11
C ASN A 20 36.48 22.98 -66.35
N LEU A 21 36.22 24.12 -67.00
CA LEU A 21 35.41 25.21 -66.47
C LEU A 21 34.00 24.74 -66.11
N LEU A 22 33.31 24.05 -67.04
CA LEU A 22 31.97 23.54 -66.80
C LEU A 22 31.94 22.46 -65.73
N ILE A 23 32.92 21.56 -65.71
CA ILE A 23 33.05 20.54 -64.67
C ILE A 23 33.25 21.21 -63.31
N ASN A 24 34.21 22.12 -63.18
CA ASN A 24 34.50 22.80 -61.92
C ASN A 24 33.33 23.68 -61.45
N LEU A 25 32.67 24.37 -62.37
CA LEU A 25 31.45 25.14 -62.07
C LEU A 25 30.33 24.22 -61.59
N THR A 26 30.13 23.07 -62.24
CA THR A 26 29.13 22.06 -61.83
C THR A 26 29.44 21.54 -60.44
N LYS A 27 30.71 21.23 -60.13
CA LYS A 27 31.15 20.81 -58.80
C LYS A 27 30.75 21.83 -57.74
N SER A 28 31.13 23.09 -57.94
CA SER A 28 30.84 24.17 -57.00
C SER A 28 29.33 24.45 -56.86
N LEU A 29 28.58 24.44 -57.97
CA LEU A 29 27.14 24.68 -57.93
C LEU A 29 26.38 23.53 -57.27
N CYS A 30 26.73 22.27 -57.58
CA CYS A 30 26.13 21.11 -56.95
C CYS A 30 26.38 21.13 -55.44
N TYR A 31 27.63 21.34 -55.02
CA TYR A 31 27.99 21.40 -53.60
C TYR A 31 27.20 22.47 -52.84
N VAL A 32 27.13 23.71 -53.35
CA VAL A 32 26.43 24.81 -52.67
C VAL A 32 24.90 24.61 -52.67
N SER A 33 24.33 24.08 -53.74
CA SER A 33 22.87 23.92 -53.87
C SER A 33 22.31 22.68 -53.18
N SER A 34 23.13 21.64 -52.92
CA SER A 34 22.64 20.37 -52.36
C SER A 34 22.59 20.34 -50.84
N GLN A 35 23.40 21.13 -50.13
CA GLN A 35 23.57 20.99 -48.68
C GLN A 35 22.27 21.07 -47.86
N GLU A 36 21.55 22.18 -47.95
CA GLU A 36 20.34 22.41 -47.16
C GLU A 36 19.17 21.49 -47.54
N PRO A 37 18.85 21.30 -48.84
CA PRO A 37 17.79 20.36 -49.23
C PRO A 37 18.09 18.93 -48.81
N LEU A 38 19.35 18.49 -48.91
CA LEU A 38 19.74 17.13 -48.58
C LEU A 38 19.67 16.89 -47.07
N ARG A 39 20.09 17.87 -46.26
CA ARG A 39 19.93 17.83 -44.80
C ARG A 39 18.46 17.66 -44.41
N ALA A 40 17.56 18.45 -44.98
CA ALA A 40 16.12 18.37 -44.70
C ALA A 40 15.53 17.01 -45.13
N CYS A 41 15.89 16.51 -46.32
CA CYS A 41 15.45 15.20 -46.80
C CYS A 41 15.97 14.05 -45.95
N MET A 42 17.23 14.09 -45.51
CA MET A 42 17.80 13.05 -44.63
C MET A 42 17.09 13.02 -43.29
N SER A 43 16.88 14.16 -42.64
CA SER A 43 16.15 14.23 -41.38
C SER A 43 14.73 13.66 -41.50
N GLY A 44 14.02 13.99 -42.58
CA GLY A 44 12.68 13.46 -42.87
C GLY A 44 12.68 11.95 -43.09
N ASN A 45 13.59 11.45 -43.93
CA ASN A 45 13.65 10.03 -44.27
C ASN A 45 14.11 9.16 -43.11
N ILE A 46 15.13 9.58 -42.35
CA ILE A 46 15.60 8.86 -41.16
C ILE A 46 14.45 8.73 -40.14
N ASN A 47 13.77 9.85 -39.86
CA ASN A 47 12.63 9.85 -38.96
C ASN A 47 11.50 8.92 -39.45
N TYR A 48 11.21 8.95 -40.75
CA TYR A 48 10.18 8.11 -41.36
C TYR A 48 10.52 6.60 -41.29
N PHE A 49 11.72 6.20 -41.69
CA PHE A 49 12.15 4.80 -41.66
C PHE A 49 12.27 4.23 -40.24
N LEU A 50 12.70 5.04 -39.27
CA LEU A 50 12.78 4.64 -37.87
C LEU A 50 11.40 4.51 -37.22
N LYS A 51 10.46 5.42 -37.51
CA LYS A 51 9.06 5.30 -37.10
C LYS A 51 8.40 4.03 -37.63
N LEU A 52 8.67 3.67 -38.88
CA LEU A 52 8.18 2.41 -39.47
C LEU A 52 8.73 1.16 -38.79
N SER A 53 9.83 1.31 -38.05
CA SER A 53 10.54 0.24 -37.36
C SER A 53 10.33 0.28 -35.83
N SER A 54 9.42 1.14 -35.35
CA SER A 54 9.13 1.38 -33.93
C SER A 54 10.34 1.81 -33.09
N ILE A 55 11.30 2.49 -33.72
CA ILE A 55 12.46 3.09 -33.05
C ILE A 55 12.21 4.60 -32.99
N GLU A 56 12.17 5.15 -31.78
CA GLU A 56 12.09 6.60 -31.56
C GLU A 56 13.49 7.13 -31.24
N LEU A 57 13.97 8.10 -32.04
CA LEU A 57 15.18 8.86 -31.76
C LEU A 57 14.79 10.31 -31.44
N THR A 58 15.58 10.93 -30.57
CA THR A 58 15.44 12.35 -30.29
C THR A 58 15.87 13.20 -31.50
N PRO A 59 15.35 14.44 -31.63
CA PRO A 59 15.78 15.34 -32.71
C PRO A 59 17.28 15.62 -32.73
N GLU A 60 17.94 15.60 -31.57
CA GLU A 60 19.39 15.82 -31.42
C GLU A 60 20.20 14.67 -32.03
N GLU A 61 19.80 13.42 -31.78
CA GLU A 61 20.43 12.23 -32.34
C GLU A 61 20.28 12.16 -33.86
N ILE A 62 19.09 12.54 -34.37
CA ILE A 62 18.85 12.61 -35.82
C ILE A 62 19.77 13.67 -36.45
N ASN A 63 19.88 14.85 -35.84
CA ASN A 63 20.76 15.91 -36.33
C ASN A 63 22.24 15.49 -36.31
N PHE A 64 22.67 14.76 -35.29
CA PHE A 64 24.03 14.22 -35.23
C PHE A 64 24.30 13.23 -36.39
N LEU A 65 23.38 12.30 -36.64
CA LEU A 65 23.50 11.34 -37.74
C LEU A 65 23.53 12.03 -39.11
N VAL A 66 22.68 13.03 -39.31
CA VAL A 66 22.61 13.78 -40.56
C VAL A 66 23.91 14.55 -40.78
N THR A 67 24.42 15.25 -39.76
CA THR A 67 25.65 16.04 -39.86
C THR A 67 26.85 15.18 -40.24
N ASN A 68 26.98 13.98 -39.65
CA ASN A 68 28.10 13.08 -39.94
C ASN A 68 28.06 12.48 -41.35
N ASN A 69 26.90 12.45 -42.02
CA ASN A 69 26.73 11.82 -43.33
C ASN A 69 26.49 12.82 -44.46
N GLN A 70 26.22 14.09 -44.14
CA GLN A 70 25.86 15.13 -45.11
C GLN A 70 26.94 15.34 -46.17
N GLU A 71 28.22 15.40 -45.76
CA GLU A 71 29.33 15.62 -46.70
C GLU A 71 29.47 14.48 -47.71
N ASN A 72 29.36 13.23 -47.25
CA ASN A 72 29.44 12.04 -48.12
C ASN A 72 28.32 12.03 -49.17
N CYS A 73 27.10 12.42 -48.78
CA CYS A 73 25.99 12.51 -49.72
C CYS A 73 26.13 13.67 -50.71
N CYS A 74 26.70 14.80 -50.28
CA CYS A 74 26.99 15.92 -51.18
C CYS A 74 28.05 15.54 -52.22
N ASP A 75 29.13 14.84 -51.82
CA ASP A 75 30.15 14.32 -52.75
C ASP A 75 29.54 13.38 -53.81
N LEU A 76 28.63 12.49 -53.40
CA LEU A 76 27.95 11.59 -54.35
C LEU A 76 27.09 12.33 -55.38
N ILE A 77 26.35 13.36 -54.97
CA ILE A 77 25.56 14.19 -55.89
C ILE A 77 26.47 14.99 -56.82
N GLU A 78 27.56 15.55 -56.27
CA GLU A 78 28.55 16.28 -57.05
C GLU A 78 29.13 15.40 -58.16
N ARG A 79 29.61 14.20 -57.81
CA ARG A 79 30.20 13.26 -58.77
C ARG A 79 29.19 12.80 -59.83
N SER A 80 27.94 12.55 -59.44
CA SER A 80 26.84 12.21 -60.37
C SER A 80 26.53 13.37 -61.32
N GLY A 81 26.46 14.60 -60.81
CA GLY A 81 26.24 15.82 -61.60
C GLY A 81 27.36 16.05 -62.62
N VAL A 82 28.60 15.90 -62.19
CA VAL A 82 29.79 16.01 -63.05
C VAL A 82 29.79 14.92 -64.13
N SER A 83 29.43 13.67 -63.80
CA SER A 83 29.31 12.59 -64.77
C SER A 83 28.32 12.95 -65.88
N ARG A 84 27.15 13.46 -65.51
CA ARG A 84 26.10 13.82 -66.48
C ARG A 84 26.51 14.99 -67.38
N ILE A 85 27.13 16.02 -66.82
CA ILE A 85 27.62 17.17 -67.60
C ILE A 85 28.75 16.75 -68.53
N SER A 86 29.67 15.90 -68.06
CA SER A 86 30.76 15.37 -68.88
C SER A 86 30.22 14.58 -70.08
N ASP A 87 29.21 13.72 -69.88
CA ASP A 87 28.58 12.99 -70.98
C ASP A 87 27.88 13.92 -71.99
N LEU A 88 27.17 14.96 -71.51
CA LEU A 88 26.51 15.95 -72.38
C LEU A 88 27.49 16.82 -73.19
N ILE A 89 28.60 17.23 -72.59
CA ILE A 89 29.67 17.95 -73.29
C ILE A 89 30.25 17.04 -74.39
N ASN A 90 30.59 15.80 -74.03
CA ASN A 90 31.14 14.87 -75.00
C ASN A 90 30.18 14.61 -76.16
N GLU A 91 28.86 14.55 -75.93
CA GLU A 91 27.88 14.40 -77.01
C GLU A 91 27.77 15.64 -77.92
N ASN A 92 27.78 16.85 -77.36
CA ASN A 92 27.65 18.07 -78.16
C ASN A 92 28.85 18.35 -79.07
N PHE A 93 30.05 17.90 -78.69
CA PHE A 93 31.28 18.10 -79.45
C PHE A 93 31.69 16.90 -80.32
N LYS A 94 30.87 15.83 -80.40
CA LYS A 94 31.15 14.65 -81.24
C LYS A 94 31.24 14.96 -82.74
N ASN A 95 30.60 16.04 -83.21
CA ASN A 95 30.44 16.35 -84.64
C ASN A 95 31.07 17.69 -85.09
N THR A 96 31.87 18.35 -84.24
CA THR A 96 32.56 19.61 -84.62
C THR A 96 33.83 19.32 -85.42
N GLU A 97 33.90 19.80 -86.67
CA GLU A 97 35.07 19.65 -87.55
C GLU A 97 36.28 20.45 -87.05
N ILE A 98 37.45 19.81 -86.98
CA ILE A 98 38.67 20.34 -86.36
C ILE A 98 39.63 20.82 -87.46
N ARG A 99 39.99 22.11 -87.50
CA ARG A 99 41.08 22.65 -88.36
C ARG A 99 42.31 23.06 -87.54
N TYR A 100 43.51 22.87 -88.07
CA TYR A 100 44.78 23.09 -87.37
C TYR A 100 45.28 24.53 -87.56
N GLY A 101 45.54 25.23 -86.46
CA GLY A 101 46.18 26.55 -86.39
C GLY A 101 47.24 26.56 -85.29
N THR A 102 48.18 27.50 -85.37
CA THR A 102 49.41 27.58 -84.56
C THR A 102 49.18 28.06 -83.13
N ASN A 103 49.83 27.40 -82.15
CA ASN A 103 49.73 27.66 -80.71
C ASN A 103 50.10 29.10 -80.31
N THR A 104 49.34 29.68 -79.39
CA THR A 104 49.74 30.83 -78.57
C THR A 104 49.83 30.39 -77.11
N ASP A 105 50.96 30.70 -76.46
CA ASP A 105 51.22 30.43 -75.04
C ASP A 105 50.29 31.27 -74.15
N ILE A 106 49.27 30.65 -73.58
CA ILE A 106 48.48 31.19 -72.47
C ILE A 106 48.47 30.14 -71.36
N ASP A 107 49.06 30.50 -70.23
CA ASP A 107 49.22 29.66 -69.04
C ASP A 107 47.92 29.68 -68.21
N LEU A 108 47.23 28.54 -68.11
CA LEU A 108 45.91 28.40 -67.48
C LEU A 108 45.86 27.20 -66.52
N GLU A 109 46.84 27.12 -65.61
CA GLU A 109 46.98 26.04 -64.60
C GLU A 109 45.67 25.70 -63.85
N ILE A 110 44.77 26.68 -63.60
CA ILE A 110 43.49 26.48 -62.89
C ILE A 110 42.51 25.58 -63.68
N LEU A 111 42.65 25.55 -65.01
CA LEU A 111 41.77 24.86 -65.94
C LEU A 111 42.42 23.62 -66.57
N GLU A 112 43.63 23.24 -66.16
CA GLU A 112 44.33 22.04 -66.66
C GLU A 112 43.97 20.76 -65.90
N ASN A 113 43.15 20.85 -64.84
CA ASN A 113 42.86 19.71 -63.97
C ASN A 113 42.09 18.60 -64.71
N THR A 114 42.81 17.65 -65.30
CA THR A 114 42.28 16.44 -65.96
C THR A 114 41.83 15.43 -64.91
N THR A 115 40.82 15.77 -64.11
CA THR A 115 40.28 14.80 -63.16
C THR A 115 39.46 13.77 -63.94
N HIS A 116 39.85 12.50 -63.84
CA HIS A 116 39.05 11.37 -64.32
C HIS A 116 37.63 11.49 -63.76
N VAL A 117 36.64 11.63 -64.65
CA VAL A 117 35.24 11.69 -64.24
C VAL A 117 34.74 10.27 -64.11
N GLU A 118 34.56 9.81 -62.87
CA GLU A 118 33.94 8.51 -62.61
C GLU A 118 32.46 8.55 -62.98
N LYS A 119 32.00 7.54 -63.71
CA LYS A 119 30.60 7.44 -64.13
C LYS A 119 29.75 6.94 -62.97
N ILE A 120 29.03 7.85 -62.33
CA ILE A 120 28.13 7.54 -61.22
C ILE A 120 26.71 7.81 -61.66
N HIS A 121 25.85 6.80 -61.49
CA HIS A 121 24.43 6.89 -61.79
C HIS A 121 23.63 6.70 -60.49
N ILE A 122 22.92 7.74 -60.07
CA ILE A 122 21.99 7.68 -58.94
C ILE A 122 20.61 7.29 -59.49
N LYS A 123 20.06 6.16 -59.05
CA LYS A 123 18.70 5.71 -59.40
C LYS A 123 17.71 6.02 -58.26
N PRO A 124 16.42 6.26 -58.56
CA PRO A 124 15.39 6.32 -57.52
C PRO A 124 15.24 4.97 -56.82
N ILE A 125 14.84 5.01 -55.54
CA ILE A 125 14.58 3.81 -54.73
C ILE A 125 13.36 3.10 -55.30
N GLU A 126 13.49 1.81 -55.62
CA GLU A 126 12.38 0.98 -56.08
C GLU A 126 11.59 0.39 -54.90
N GLN A 127 10.36 -0.07 -55.15
CA GLN A 127 9.49 -0.60 -54.10
C GLN A 127 10.07 -1.85 -53.41
N MET A 128 10.89 -2.63 -54.12
CA MET A 128 11.58 -3.80 -53.55
C MET A 128 12.69 -3.40 -52.57
N ASP A 129 13.52 -2.43 -52.97
CA ASP A 129 14.59 -1.88 -52.12
C ASP A 129 14.02 -1.33 -50.81
N TYR A 130 12.86 -0.67 -50.89
CA TYR A 130 12.14 -0.15 -49.73
C TYR A 130 11.71 -1.25 -48.74
N GLN A 131 11.21 -2.38 -49.25
CA GLN A 131 10.80 -3.51 -48.40
C GLN A 131 12.01 -4.19 -47.75
N GLU A 132 13.13 -4.27 -48.46
CA GLU A 132 14.37 -4.84 -47.93
C GLU A 132 14.89 -4.02 -46.75
N VAL A 133 15.00 -2.69 -46.90
CA VAL A 133 15.40 -1.77 -45.82
C VAL A 133 14.47 -1.90 -44.61
N LYS A 134 13.15 -1.93 -44.84
CA LYS A 134 12.16 -2.13 -43.78
C LYS A 134 12.35 -3.47 -43.05
N SER A 135 12.59 -4.55 -43.78
CA SER A 135 12.80 -5.88 -43.20
C SER A 135 14.04 -5.94 -42.32
N HIS A 136 15.13 -5.29 -42.76
CA HIS A 136 16.40 -5.27 -42.03
C HIS A 136 16.28 -4.45 -40.74
N LEU A 137 15.61 -3.29 -40.78
CA LEU A 137 15.38 -2.46 -39.59
C LEU A 137 14.48 -3.15 -38.55
N LEU A 138 13.46 -3.91 -38.99
CA LEU A 138 12.63 -4.72 -38.09
C LEU A 138 13.41 -5.88 -37.44
N GLN A 139 14.44 -6.42 -38.09
CA GLN A 139 15.31 -7.42 -37.47
C GLN A 139 16.20 -6.80 -36.39
N ILE A 140 16.68 -5.57 -36.61
CA ILE A 140 17.47 -4.84 -35.62
C ILE A 140 16.63 -4.50 -34.38
N SER A 141 15.37 -4.08 -34.56
CA SER A 141 14.48 -3.79 -33.42
C SER A 141 14.19 -5.04 -32.57
N ARG A 142 14.05 -6.22 -33.20
CA ARG A 142 13.89 -7.49 -32.49
C ARG A 142 15.13 -7.90 -31.71
N LYS A 143 16.33 -7.74 -32.27
CA LYS A 143 17.60 -8.08 -31.60
C LYS A 143 17.91 -7.20 -30.38
N LYS A 144 17.41 -5.97 -30.31
CA LYS A 144 17.64 -5.07 -29.16
C LYS A 144 16.82 -5.44 -27.91
N ILE A 145 15.79 -6.28 -28.04
CA ILE A 145 14.91 -6.70 -26.93
C ILE A 145 15.46 -7.91 -26.16
N GLU A 146 16.37 -8.71 -26.76
CA GLU A 146 16.84 -9.96 -26.16
C GLU A 146 18.07 -9.81 -25.23
N ASN A 147 18.70 -8.64 -25.16
CA ASN A 147 19.94 -8.43 -24.39
C ASN A 147 19.78 -7.74 -23.02
N SER A 148 18.56 -7.48 -22.54
CA SER A 148 18.34 -7.21 -21.11
C SER A 148 18.03 -8.53 -20.41
N LEU A 149 19.00 -9.10 -19.69
CA LEU A 149 18.74 -10.20 -18.75
C LEU A 149 17.51 -9.84 -17.90
N ASP A 150 16.45 -10.63 -18.03
CA ASP A 150 15.20 -10.40 -17.32
C ASP A 150 15.37 -10.84 -15.86
N PHE A 151 16.06 -10.00 -15.08
CA PHE A 151 16.45 -10.24 -13.69
C PHE A 151 15.28 -10.75 -12.84
N VAL A 152 14.08 -10.19 -13.04
CA VAL A 152 12.87 -10.63 -12.34
C VAL A 152 12.50 -12.07 -12.70
N SER A 153 12.63 -12.47 -13.96
CA SER A 153 12.34 -13.85 -14.39
C SER A 153 13.33 -14.89 -13.85
N GLU A 154 14.59 -14.50 -13.65
CA GLU A 154 15.61 -15.40 -13.12
C GLU A 154 15.49 -15.55 -11.60
N GLU A 155 15.18 -14.46 -10.90
CA GLU A 155 15.27 -14.40 -9.44
C GLU A 155 13.94 -14.62 -8.71
N TRP A 156 12.78 -14.58 -9.38
CA TRP A 156 11.49 -14.73 -8.67
C TRP A 156 11.37 -16.09 -7.95
N HIS A 157 12.01 -17.14 -8.47
CA HIS A 157 11.99 -18.48 -7.86
C HIS A 157 12.61 -18.48 -6.45
N CYS A 158 13.55 -17.58 -6.18
CA CYS A 158 14.20 -17.42 -4.88
C CYS A 158 13.21 -16.96 -3.79
N LEU A 159 12.09 -16.34 -4.17
CA LEU A 159 11.01 -15.93 -3.24
C LEU A 159 10.30 -17.12 -2.59
N LEU A 160 10.45 -18.33 -3.13
CA LEU A 160 9.83 -19.55 -2.61
C LEU A 160 10.73 -20.32 -1.63
N GLY A 161 11.94 -19.80 -1.35
CA GLY A 161 12.92 -20.41 -0.44
C GLY A 161 12.88 -19.88 0.99
N ASN A 162 13.82 -20.35 1.81
CA ASN A 162 13.89 -20.03 3.25
C ASN A 162 14.24 -18.56 3.58
N ASN A 163 14.83 -17.81 2.64
CA ASN A 163 15.22 -16.40 2.81
C ASN A 163 14.33 -15.44 1.99
N SER A 164 13.04 -15.75 1.89
CA SER A 164 12.09 -15.09 0.99
C SER A 164 12.04 -13.56 1.14
N GLU A 165 12.14 -13.03 2.36
CA GLU A 165 12.05 -11.59 2.65
C GLU A 165 13.29 -10.80 2.19
N GLU A 166 14.49 -11.33 2.41
CA GLU A 166 15.75 -10.72 1.93
C GLU A 166 15.78 -10.71 0.40
N GLU A 167 15.34 -11.79 -0.22
CA GLU A 167 15.25 -11.92 -1.68
C GLU A 167 14.21 -10.97 -2.28
N PHE A 168 13.06 -10.82 -1.64
CA PHE A 168 12.08 -9.82 -2.04
C PHE A 168 12.64 -8.41 -1.97
N ASN A 169 13.33 -8.05 -0.89
CA ASN A 169 13.97 -6.75 -0.77
C ASN A 169 15.03 -6.52 -1.85
N ARG A 170 15.78 -7.56 -2.24
CA ARG A 170 16.74 -7.52 -3.36
C ARG A 170 16.03 -7.22 -4.68
N ILE A 171 14.96 -7.95 -5.00
CA ILE A 171 14.18 -7.75 -6.23
C ILE A 171 13.55 -6.35 -6.27
N ILE A 172 12.92 -5.91 -5.18
CA ILE A 172 12.35 -4.56 -5.09
C ILE A 172 13.42 -3.49 -5.26
N SER A 173 14.61 -3.67 -4.67
CA SER A 173 15.71 -2.71 -4.83
C SER A 173 16.18 -2.56 -6.27
N PHE A 174 16.12 -3.64 -7.06
CA PHE A 174 16.39 -3.62 -8.49
C PHE A 174 15.27 -2.89 -9.25
N ILE A 175 14.01 -3.25 -9.00
CA ILE A 175 12.84 -2.62 -9.63
C ILE A 175 12.84 -1.11 -9.41
N VAL A 176 13.13 -0.64 -8.19
CA VAL A 176 13.17 0.79 -7.86
C VAL A 176 14.28 1.54 -8.61
N LYS A 177 15.35 0.86 -9.01
CA LYS A 177 16.47 1.43 -9.79
C LYS A 177 16.30 1.30 -11.31
N SER A 178 15.35 0.49 -11.78
CA SER A 178 15.08 0.30 -13.21
C SER A 178 14.50 1.55 -13.88
N GLU A 179 14.77 1.72 -15.18
CA GLU A 179 14.23 2.81 -15.99
C GLU A 179 12.70 2.68 -16.17
N ASP A 180 12.20 1.45 -16.39
CA ASP A 180 10.77 1.14 -16.51
C ASP A 180 10.28 0.28 -15.34
N LYS A 181 9.94 0.95 -14.24
CA LYS A 181 9.45 0.33 -13.00
C LYS A 181 8.13 -0.39 -13.19
N ASP A 182 7.27 0.11 -14.08
CA ASP A 182 5.94 -0.45 -14.31
C ASP A 182 6.03 -1.81 -15.01
N LEU A 183 6.94 -1.93 -15.99
CA LEU A 183 7.18 -3.18 -16.70
C LEU A 183 7.74 -4.26 -15.77
N GLU A 184 8.74 -3.92 -14.96
CA GLU A 184 9.35 -4.89 -14.03
C GLU A 184 8.39 -5.28 -12.90
N CYS A 185 7.61 -4.34 -12.36
CA CYS A 185 6.51 -4.64 -11.43
C CYS A 185 5.50 -5.60 -12.06
N LEU A 186 5.10 -5.36 -13.33
CA LEU A 186 4.13 -6.19 -14.04
C LEU A 186 4.64 -7.62 -14.25
N LYS A 187 5.92 -7.79 -14.62
CA LYS A 187 6.56 -9.11 -14.74
C LYS A 187 6.52 -9.86 -13.42
N LEU A 188 6.96 -9.23 -12.33
CA LEU A 188 6.97 -9.85 -11.00
C LEU A 188 5.55 -10.24 -10.57
N CYS A 189 4.57 -9.34 -10.74
CA CYS A 189 3.18 -9.64 -10.43
C CYS A 189 2.62 -10.80 -11.25
N LYS A 190 2.98 -10.95 -12.54
CA LYS A 190 2.55 -12.09 -13.37
C LYS A 190 3.07 -13.42 -12.80
N TYR A 191 4.33 -13.50 -12.38
CA TYR A 191 4.88 -14.70 -11.78
C TYR A 191 4.21 -15.02 -10.43
N ILE A 192 4.07 -14.03 -9.55
CA ILE A 192 3.43 -14.21 -8.24
C ILE A 192 1.97 -14.64 -8.41
N THR A 193 1.18 -13.92 -9.21
CA THR A 193 -0.25 -14.26 -9.44
C THR A 193 -0.41 -15.62 -10.09
N GLY A 194 0.42 -15.97 -11.08
CA GLY A 194 0.41 -17.29 -11.70
C GLY A 194 0.68 -18.41 -10.71
N HIS A 195 1.63 -18.21 -9.79
CA HIS A 195 1.93 -19.18 -8.74
C HIS A 195 0.79 -19.31 -7.71
N LEU A 196 0.23 -18.18 -7.26
CA LEU A 196 -0.90 -18.14 -6.33
C LEU A 196 -2.14 -18.86 -6.89
N VAL A 197 -2.45 -18.67 -8.18
CA VAL A 197 -3.54 -19.38 -8.87
C VAL A 197 -3.28 -20.89 -8.89
N LYS A 198 -2.03 -21.31 -9.17
CA LYS A 198 -1.66 -22.72 -9.23
C LYS A 198 -1.84 -23.40 -7.86
N ILE A 199 -1.37 -22.79 -6.77
CA ILE A 199 -1.54 -23.33 -5.42
C ILE A 199 -3.02 -23.36 -5.04
N GLY A 200 -3.76 -22.27 -5.32
CA GLY A 200 -5.19 -22.17 -5.03
C GLY A 200 -6.01 -23.32 -5.64
N ASN A 201 -5.63 -23.80 -6.82
CA ASN A 201 -6.32 -24.88 -7.52
C ASN A 201 -5.86 -26.29 -7.09
N GLN A 202 -4.60 -26.46 -6.65
CA GLN A 202 -4.05 -27.76 -6.25
C GLN A 202 -4.64 -28.30 -4.95
N THR A 203 -5.09 -27.42 -4.05
CA THR A 203 -5.71 -27.82 -2.78
C THR A 203 -7.14 -28.41 -2.91
N ASN A 204 -7.68 -28.52 -4.14
CA ASN A 204 -8.95 -29.18 -4.43
C ASN A 204 -8.81 -30.66 -4.82
N ILE A 205 -7.58 -31.20 -4.93
CA ILE A 205 -7.36 -32.63 -5.13
C ILE A 205 -7.16 -33.26 -3.75
N SER A 206 -8.25 -33.78 -3.19
CA SER A 206 -8.20 -34.69 -2.05
C SER A 206 -7.53 -36.00 -2.49
N GLY A 207 -6.29 -36.21 -2.05
CA GLY A 207 -5.63 -37.51 -2.18
C GLY A 207 -4.11 -37.43 -2.15
N ILE A 208 -3.56 -37.69 -0.95
CA ILE A 208 -2.19 -38.19 -0.71
C ILE A 208 -1.07 -37.14 -0.82
N SER A 209 -0.69 -36.56 0.33
CA SER A 209 0.69 -36.65 0.86
C SER A 209 0.72 -36.12 2.30
N GLU A 210 0.58 -37.00 3.28
CA GLU A 210 0.59 -36.69 4.73
C GLU A 210 1.97 -36.29 5.29
N ASN A 211 2.97 -35.91 4.49
CA ASN A 211 4.32 -35.63 5.00
C ASN A 211 5.03 -34.44 4.32
N VAL A 212 4.33 -33.34 4.07
CA VAL A 212 4.95 -32.03 3.83
C VAL A 212 4.25 -31.02 4.71
N ASP A 213 5.01 -30.30 5.54
CA ASP A 213 4.52 -29.38 6.58
C ASP A 213 3.46 -28.40 6.04
N PHE A 214 2.19 -28.67 6.30
CA PHE A 214 1.04 -27.84 5.89
C PHE A 214 1.20 -26.37 6.30
N VAL A 215 1.87 -26.14 7.44
CA VAL A 215 2.16 -24.81 8.00
C VAL A 215 3.07 -23.99 7.07
N SER A 216 4.03 -24.62 6.39
CA SER A 216 4.97 -23.93 5.50
C SER A 216 4.32 -23.37 4.23
N GLN A 217 3.25 -24.00 3.74
CA GLN A 217 2.55 -23.56 2.53
C GLN A 217 1.64 -22.35 2.79
N GLU A 218 0.92 -22.31 3.90
CA GLU A 218 0.10 -21.14 4.25
C GLU A 218 0.96 -19.90 4.52
N ASP A 219 2.09 -20.06 5.23
CA ASP A 219 3.05 -18.98 5.45
C ASP A 219 3.63 -18.45 4.12
N SER A 220 3.87 -19.34 3.15
CA SER A 220 4.34 -18.95 1.81
C SER A 220 3.29 -18.16 1.01
N LEU A 221 2.00 -18.51 1.14
CA LEU A 221 0.91 -17.79 0.49
C LEU A 221 0.76 -16.39 1.10
N GLU A 222 0.78 -16.31 2.43
CA GLU A 222 0.69 -15.06 3.18
C GLU A 222 1.82 -14.10 2.74
N PHE A 223 3.04 -14.61 2.66
CA PHE A 223 4.19 -13.85 2.18
C PHE A 223 4.00 -13.30 0.74
N LEU A 224 3.52 -14.12 -0.20
CA LEU A 224 3.31 -13.71 -1.59
C LEU A 224 2.22 -12.63 -1.73
N PHE A 225 1.16 -12.68 -0.93
CA PHE A 225 0.16 -11.61 -0.90
C PHE A 225 0.71 -10.31 -0.30
N GLN A 226 1.59 -10.38 0.71
CA GLN A 226 2.33 -9.21 1.19
C GLN A 226 3.24 -8.63 0.11
N CYS A 227 3.91 -9.49 -0.67
CA CYS A 227 4.72 -9.07 -1.82
C CYS A 227 3.89 -8.29 -2.84
N LEU A 228 2.72 -8.82 -3.24
CA LEU A 228 1.80 -8.12 -4.14
C LEU A 228 1.38 -6.75 -3.59
N LYS A 229 1.02 -6.69 -2.31
CA LYS A 229 0.65 -5.44 -1.65
C LYS A 229 1.76 -4.40 -1.72
N ASN A 230 3.01 -4.81 -1.58
CA ASN A 230 4.16 -3.92 -1.67
C ASN A 230 4.44 -3.50 -3.12
N VAL A 231 4.32 -4.40 -4.10
CA VAL A 231 4.47 -4.06 -5.52
C VAL A 231 3.39 -3.06 -5.97
N PHE A 232 2.14 -3.20 -5.52
CA PHE A 232 1.05 -2.26 -5.84
C PHE A 232 1.28 -0.84 -5.30
N LYS A 233 2.03 -0.69 -4.19
CA LYS A 233 2.45 0.63 -3.69
C LYS A 233 3.51 1.28 -4.59
N ILE A 234 4.29 0.49 -5.33
CA ILE A 234 5.34 0.97 -6.24
C ILE A 234 4.74 1.34 -7.60
N SER A 235 3.90 0.48 -8.17
CA SER A 235 3.23 0.71 -9.46
C SER A 235 1.71 0.59 -9.36
N HIS A 236 1.04 1.74 -9.42
CA HIS A 236 -0.41 1.81 -9.54
C HIS A 236 -0.92 1.32 -10.91
N ARG A 237 -0.08 1.41 -11.96
CA ARG A 237 -0.42 0.83 -13.27
C ARG A 237 -0.51 -0.68 -13.19
N THR A 238 0.49 -1.33 -12.61
CA THR A 238 0.49 -2.79 -12.38
C THR A 238 -0.71 -3.21 -11.53
N GLN A 239 -1.02 -2.47 -10.47
CA GLN A 239 -2.21 -2.71 -9.65
C GLN A 239 -3.49 -2.72 -10.51
N LYS A 240 -3.70 -1.69 -11.33
CA LYS A 240 -4.88 -1.61 -12.21
C LYS A 240 -4.96 -2.77 -13.18
N GLU A 241 -3.86 -3.18 -13.79
CA GLU A 241 -3.85 -4.29 -14.76
C GLU A 241 -4.19 -5.63 -14.09
N VAL A 242 -3.61 -5.93 -12.93
CA VAL A 242 -3.90 -7.17 -12.18
C VAL A 242 -5.35 -7.21 -11.71
N LEU A 243 -5.87 -6.10 -11.17
CA LEU A 243 -7.26 -6.03 -10.72
C LEU A 243 -8.25 -6.07 -11.89
N SER A 244 -7.93 -5.41 -13.00
CA SER A 244 -8.75 -5.46 -14.22
C SER A 244 -8.82 -6.89 -14.77
N TRP A 245 -7.71 -7.63 -14.79
CA TRP A 245 -7.71 -9.05 -15.14
C TRP A 245 -8.59 -9.87 -14.20
N LEU A 246 -8.49 -9.68 -12.88
CA LEU A 246 -9.27 -10.43 -11.90
C LEU A 246 -10.79 -10.17 -12.04
N ILE A 247 -11.19 -8.90 -12.22
CA ILE A 247 -12.60 -8.48 -12.23
C ILE A 247 -13.26 -8.73 -13.59
N TYR A 248 -12.57 -8.44 -14.70
CA TYR A 248 -13.20 -8.32 -16.02
C TYR A 248 -12.72 -9.32 -17.07
N SER A 249 -11.64 -10.07 -16.84
CA SER A 249 -11.16 -11.02 -17.85
C SER A 249 -12.13 -12.19 -18.05
N SER A 250 -12.06 -12.84 -19.22
CA SER A 250 -12.75 -14.10 -19.51
C SER A 250 -11.92 -15.34 -19.11
N ASP A 251 -10.82 -15.15 -18.38
CA ASP A 251 -9.91 -16.24 -18.01
C ASP A 251 -10.55 -17.10 -16.90
N PRO A 252 -10.77 -18.41 -17.13
CA PRO A 252 -11.41 -19.27 -16.14
C PRO A 252 -10.58 -19.39 -14.84
N ARG A 253 -9.27 -19.16 -14.91
CA ARG A 253 -8.36 -19.26 -13.75
C ARG A 253 -8.65 -18.23 -12.67
N ARG A 254 -9.37 -17.16 -12.98
CA ARG A 254 -9.78 -16.13 -12.02
C ARG A 254 -10.87 -16.63 -11.05
N PHE A 255 -11.63 -17.65 -11.44
CA PHE A 255 -12.73 -18.22 -10.66
C PHE A 255 -12.23 -19.22 -9.61
N SER A 256 -11.31 -18.77 -8.75
CA SER A 256 -10.83 -19.54 -7.61
C SER A 256 -11.27 -18.89 -6.30
N VAL A 257 -12.10 -19.60 -5.53
CA VAL A 257 -12.71 -19.08 -4.28
C VAL A 257 -11.62 -18.66 -3.30
N LYS A 258 -10.65 -19.54 -3.02
CA LYS A 258 -9.53 -19.27 -2.11
C LYS A 258 -8.69 -18.07 -2.55
N PHE A 259 -8.40 -17.99 -3.84
CA PHE A 259 -7.60 -16.90 -4.40
C PHE A 259 -8.29 -15.55 -4.25
N VAL A 260 -9.56 -15.45 -4.64
CA VAL A 260 -10.33 -14.20 -4.52
C VAL A 260 -10.55 -13.83 -3.06
N SER A 261 -10.85 -14.79 -2.18
CA SER A 261 -11.02 -14.52 -0.75
C SER A 261 -9.76 -13.93 -0.13
N LYS A 262 -8.56 -14.41 -0.49
CA LYS A 262 -7.30 -13.81 -0.03
C LYS A 262 -7.05 -12.42 -0.60
N PHE A 263 -7.39 -12.15 -1.87
CA PHE A 263 -7.35 -10.77 -2.42
C PHE A 263 -8.20 -9.78 -1.62
N ILE A 264 -9.37 -10.24 -1.16
CA ILE A 264 -10.28 -9.46 -0.33
C ILE A 264 -9.74 -9.28 1.09
N GLU A 265 -9.28 -10.36 1.72
CA GLU A 265 -8.70 -10.35 3.07
C GLU A 265 -7.54 -9.36 3.19
N TYR A 266 -6.72 -9.27 2.15
CA TYR A 266 -5.58 -8.34 2.07
C TYR A 266 -5.94 -6.90 1.66
N GLN A 267 -7.22 -6.63 1.39
CA GLN A 267 -7.72 -5.34 0.91
C GLN A 267 -7.05 -4.88 -0.40
N LEU A 268 -6.73 -5.84 -1.29
CA LEU A 268 -6.15 -5.54 -2.60
C LEU A 268 -7.23 -5.24 -3.65
N LEU A 269 -8.45 -5.72 -3.42
CA LEU A 269 -9.58 -5.62 -4.33
C LEU A 269 -10.59 -4.55 -3.88
N ASN A 270 -11.11 -3.77 -4.83
CA ASN A 270 -12.25 -2.89 -4.57
C ASN A 270 -13.54 -3.72 -4.53
N LEU A 271 -14.06 -3.95 -3.31
CA LEU A 271 -15.27 -4.73 -3.09
C LEU A 271 -16.52 -4.18 -3.79
N VAL A 272 -16.65 -2.85 -3.91
CA VAL A 272 -17.83 -2.24 -4.54
C VAL A 272 -17.87 -2.52 -6.04
N GLU A 273 -16.72 -2.36 -6.69
CA GLU A 273 -16.55 -2.66 -8.12
C GLU A 273 -16.73 -4.15 -8.40
N TYR A 274 -16.18 -4.99 -7.51
CA TYR A 274 -16.28 -6.44 -7.64
C TYR A 274 -17.71 -6.95 -7.43
N ASP A 275 -18.46 -6.43 -6.43
CA ASP A 275 -19.89 -6.73 -6.23
C ASP A 275 -20.71 -6.42 -7.48
N GLN A 276 -20.49 -5.25 -8.10
CA GLN A 276 -21.17 -4.89 -9.35
C GLN A 276 -20.80 -5.79 -10.53
N ALA A 277 -19.54 -6.24 -10.61
CA ALA A 277 -19.08 -7.15 -11.65
C ALA A 277 -19.64 -8.56 -11.47
N LEU A 278 -19.67 -9.07 -10.23
CA LEU A 278 -20.27 -10.35 -9.88
C LEU A 278 -21.77 -10.38 -10.21
N ALA A 279 -22.49 -9.33 -9.82
CA ALA A 279 -23.91 -9.15 -10.14
C ALA A 279 -24.20 -9.30 -11.65
N LYS A 280 -23.36 -8.70 -12.51
CA LYS A 280 -23.49 -8.80 -13.97
C LYS A 280 -23.13 -10.19 -14.52
N SER A 281 -22.25 -10.91 -13.83
CA SER A 281 -21.76 -12.23 -14.27
C SER A 281 -22.75 -13.39 -14.03
N LEU A 282 -23.81 -13.15 -13.25
CA LEU A 282 -24.88 -14.12 -12.96
C LEU A 282 -25.75 -14.50 -14.16
N ASN A 283 -25.65 -13.75 -15.27
CA ASN A 283 -26.33 -14.11 -16.52
C ASN A 283 -25.82 -15.43 -17.14
N ASN A 284 -24.64 -15.90 -16.72
CA ASN A 284 -24.08 -17.18 -17.15
C ASN A 284 -24.26 -18.22 -16.03
N GLU A 285 -25.05 -19.26 -16.28
CA GLU A 285 -25.37 -20.29 -15.29
C GLU A 285 -24.13 -20.98 -14.68
N GLU A 286 -23.05 -21.12 -15.45
CA GLU A 286 -21.76 -21.69 -15.01
C GLU A 286 -21.11 -20.89 -13.86
N ASN A 287 -21.40 -19.60 -13.74
CA ASN A 287 -20.82 -18.73 -12.71
C ASN A 287 -21.57 -18.79 -11.38
N ILE A 288 -22.82 -19.28 -11.35
CA ILE A 288 -23.68 -19.27 -10.16
C ILE A 288 -23.04 -20.10 -9.03
N ASP A 289 -22.54 -21.29 -9.36
CA ASP A 289 -21.89 -22.17 -8.39
C ASP A 289 -20.62 -21.55 -7.80
N PHE A 290 -19.81 -20.90 -8.63
CA PHE A 290 -18.64 -20.16 -8.15
C PHE A 290 -19.05 -19.03 -7.20
N ILE A 291 -20.07 -18.22 -7.55
CA ILE A 291 -20.50 -17.07 -6.75
C ILE A 291 -21.08 -17.54 -5.41
N ILE A 292 -21.93 -18.57 -5.40
CA ILE A 292 -22.49 -19.10 -4.16
C ILE A 292 -21.37 -19.65 -3.26
N ASN A 293 -20.42 -20.39 -3.82
CA ASN A 293 -19.29 -20.92 -3.06
C ASN A 293 -18.39 -19.80 -2.52
N LEU A 294 -18.11 -18.77 -3.33
CA LEU A 294 -17.33 -17.61 -2.92
C LEU A 294 -18.04 -16.84 -1.79
N LEU A 295 -19.31 -16.50 -1.95
CA LEU A 295 -20.07 -15.80 -0.92
C LEU A 295 -20.25 -16.65 0.34
N SER A 296 -20.43 -17.96 0.22
CA SER A 296 -20.47 -18.86 1.38
C SER A 296 -19.13 -18.84 2.14
N ASN A 297 -18.00 -18.89 1.42
CA ASN A 297 -16.65 -18.79 2.00
C ASN A 297 -16.43 -17.43 2.70
N LEU A 298 -16.89 -16.34 2.09
CA LEU A 298 -16.68 -14.98 2.61
C LEU A 298 -17.60 -14.62 3.79
N LEU A 299 -18.84 -15.13 3.79
CA LEU A 299 -19.93 -14.67 4.67
C LEU A 299 -20.32 -15.68 5.75
N THR A 300 -20.23 -16.98 5.48
CA THR A 300 -20.83 -18.02 6.34
C THR A 300 -19.82 -18.89 7.09
N GLU A 301 -18.54 -18.80 6.75
CA GLU A 301 -17.48 -19.47 7.52
C GLU A 301 -17.33 -18.90 8.94
N ASP A 302 -16.68 -19.66 9.82
CA ASP A 302 -16.46 -19.25 11.22
C ASP A 302 -15.71 -17.92 11.34
N VAL A 303 -14.78 -17.68 10.41
CA VAL A 303 -14.07 -16.41 10.25
C VAL A 303 -14.66 -15.65 9.07
N GLN A 304 -15.59 -14.75 9.36
CA GLN A 304 -16.23 -13.92 8.34
C GLN A 304 -15.26 -12.84 7.84
N ILE A 305 -14.93 -12.89 6.55
CA ILE A 305 -14.09 -11.89 5.89
C ILE A 305 -14.93 -10.67 5.49
N CYS A 306 -16.16 -10.91 5.06
CA CYS A 306 -17.11 -9.89 4.64
C CYS A 306 -18.44 -10.02 5.38
N THR A 307 -19.23 -8.96 5.30
CA THR A 307 -20.62 -8.94 5.76
C THR A 307 -21.58 -9.09 4.59
N VAL A 308 -22.81 -9.52 4.86
CA VAL A 308 -23.87 -9.67 3.84
C VAL A 308 -24.12 -8.34 3.09
N TYR A 309 -23.84 -7.20 3.73
CA TYR A 309 -24.05 -5.87 3.16
C TYR A 309 -22.95 -5.41 2.19
N ASP A 310 -21.84 -6.15 2.11
CA ASP A 310 -20.77 -5.86 1.14
C ASP A 310 -21.20 -6.24 -0.29
N PHE A 311 -22.06 -7.26 -0.43
CA PHE A 311 -22.47 -7.87 -1.71
C PHE A 311 -23.94 -7.62 -2.10
N ILE A 312 -24.50 -6.45 -1.74
CA ILE A 312 -25.92 -6.13 -1.98
C ILE A 312 -26.30 -6.31 -3.46
N ALA A 313 -25.50 -5.82 -4.42
CA ALA A 313 -25.87 -5.89 -5.84
C ALA A 313 -25.90 -7.35 -6.35
N THR A 314 -24.94 -8.16 -5.90
CA THR A 314 -24.86 -9.59 -6.21
C THR A 314 -26.05 -10.34 -5.59
N LEU A 315 -26.40 -10.02 -4.34
CA LEU A 315 -27.52 -10.65 -3.64
C LEU A 315 -28.87 -10.27 -4.25
N GLU A 316 -29.08 -9.00 -4.62
CA GLU A 316 -30.28 -8.58 -5.34
C GLU A 316 -30.41 -9.32 -6.68
N SER A 317 -29.31 -9.48 -7.40
CA SER A 317 -29.29 -10.23 -8.66
C SER A 317 -29.56 -11.73 -8.46
N LEU A 318 -28.99 -12.34 -7.41
CA LEU A 318 -29.27 -13.73 -7.01
C LEU A 318 -30.73 -13.93 -6.59
N SER A 319 -31.36 -12.92 -5.97
CA SER A 319 -32.75 -13.03 -5.52
C SER A 319 -33.74 -13.20 -6.68
N ASN A 320 -33.41 -12.68 -7.86
CA ASN A 320 -34.19 -12.89 -9.08
C ASN A 320 -34.11 -14.33 -9.60
N LEU A 321 -33.21 -15.15 -9.06
CA LEU A 321 -33.01 -16.57 -9.38
C LEU A 321 -33.49 -17.49 -8.23
N SER A 322 -34.44 -17.02 -7.42
CA SER A 322 -34.93 -17.71 -6.22
C SER A 322 -35.51 -19.11 -6.46
N ASP A 323 -35.88 -19.42 -7.70
CA ASP A 323 -36.39 -20.74 -8.08
C ASP A 323 -35.31 -21.83 -8.03
N ASN A 324 -34.02 -21.45 -8.01
CA ASN A 324 -32.91 -22.38 -7.85
C ASN A 324 -32.75 -22.80 -6.37
N THR A 325 -32.81 -24.10 -6.10
CA THR A 325 -32.71 -24.66 -4.74
C THR A 325 -31.43 -24.27 -4.02
N LYS A 326 -30.29 -24.22 -4.73
CA LYS A 326 -29.00 -23.80 -4.15
C LYS A 326 -29.03 -22.35 -3.67
N VAL A 327 -29.69 -21.49 -4.44
CA VAL A 327 -29.85 -20.06 -4.13
C VAL A 327 -30.77 -19.91 -2.92
N TYR A 328 -31.88 -20.65 -2.87
CA TYR A 328 -32.78 -20.67 -1.72
C TYR A 328 -32.07 -21.11 -0.43
N ASP A 329 -31.33 -22.21 -0.46
CA ASP A 329 -30.58 -22.71 0.69
C ASP A 329 -29.52 -21.70 1.15
N PHE A 330 -28.85 -21.03 0.22
CA PHE A 330 -27.92 -19.94 0.53
C PHE A 330 -28.61 -18.75 1.21
N PHE A 331 -29.78 -18.33 0.72
CA PHE A 331 -30.57 -17.25 1.34
C PHE A 331 -31.01 -17.60 2.76
N GLN A 332 -31.39 -18.86 3.03
CA GLN A 332 -31.71 -19.33 4.38
C GLN A 332 -30.50 -19.20 5.32
N LYS A 333 -29.29 -19.56 4.86
CA LYS A 333 -28.06 -19.43 5.65
C LYS A 333 -27.76 -17.96 5.97
N ILE A 334 -27.74 -17.07 4.97
CA ILE A 334 -27.39 -15.67 5.20
C ILE A 334 -28.47 -14.89 5.97
N SER A 335 -29.74 -15.30 5.91
CA SER A 335 -30.82 -14.67 6.66
C SER A 335 -30.54 -14.66 8.17
N SER A 336 -29.91 -15.73 8.68
CA SER A 336 -29.49 -15.83 10.08
C SER A 336 -28.42 -14.80 10.49
N LEU A 337 -27.69 -14.24 9.53
CA LEU A 337 -26.62 -13.25 9.75
C LEU A 337 -27.11 -11.79 9.60
N MET A 338 -28.28 -11.60 9.00
CA MET A 338 -28.86 -10.27 8.78
C MET A 338 -29.60 -9.76 10.02
N MET A 339 -29.57 -8.45 10.25
CA MET A 339 -30.44 -7.84 11.26
C MET A 339 -31.91 -8.07 10.87
N LEU A 340 -32.69 -8.58 11.82
CA LEU A 340 -34.12 -8.78 11.66
C LEU A 340 -34.81 -7.77 12.56
N PHE A 341 -35.36 -6.74 11.93
CA PHE A 341 -36.36 -5.93 12.60
C PHE A 341 -37.70 -6.49 12.18
N GLU A 342 -38.56 -6.85 13.14
CA GLU A 342 -39.93 -7.23 12.84
C GLU A 342 -40.63 -6.13 12.02
N ASN A 343 -41.87 -6.38 11.59
CA ASN A 343 -42.68 -5.40 10.84
C ASN A 343 -43.14 -4.21 11.71
N PHE A 344 -42.23 -3.64 12.49
CA PHE A 344 -42.37 -2.37 13.16
C PHE A 344 -42.58 -1.28 12.13
N ASN A 345 -43.59 -0.46 12.38
CA ASN A 345 -43.88 0.71 11.58
C ASN A 345 -42.80 1.78 11.81
N THR A 346 -42.08 2.15 10.76
CA THR A 346 -41.05 3.19 10.77
C THR A 346 -41.61 4.59 10.52
N SER A 347 -42.90 4.71 10.15
CA SER A 347 -43.48 5.97 9.67
C SER A 347 -43.36 7.12 10.68
N GLU A 348 -43.56 6.84 11.97
CA GLU A 348 -43.47 7.84 13.04
C GLU A 348 -42.05 8.42 13.14
N PHE A 349 -41.03 7.56 13.16
CA PHE A 349 -39.65 8.01 13.20
C PHE A 349 -39.24 8.73 11.90
N GLU A 350 -39.70 8.27 10.75
CA GLU A 350 -39.44 8.93 9.47
C GLU A 350 -40.07 10.32 9.38
N GLU A 351 -41.25 10.52 9.97
CA GLU A 351 -41.88 11.83 10.08
C GLU A 351 -41.05 12.77 10.95
N ILE A 352 -40.52 12.29 12.09
CA ILE A 352 -39.60 13.04 12.94
C ILE A 352 -38.33 13.43 12.17
N VAL A 353 -37.72 12.47 11.46
CA VAL A 353 -36.53 12.71 10.62
C VAL A 353 -36.82 13.74 9.53
N LYS A 354 -37.99 13.69 8.87
CA LYS A 354 -38.39 14.67 7.86
C LYS A 354 -38.56 16.05 8.47
N ASN A 355 -39.22 16.17 9.62
CA ASN A 355 -39.44 17.44 10.31
C ASN A 355 -38.12 18.08 10.77
N GLU A 356 -37.15 17.28 11.21
CA GLU A 356 -35.82 17.74 11.59
C GLU A 356 -34.97 18.17 10.38
N LYS A 357 -35.11 17.54 9.20
CA LYS A 357 -34.48 18.04 7.96
C LYS A 357 -34.90 19.47 7.62
N PHE A 358 -36.15 19.85 7.90
CA PHE A 358 -36.65 21.21 7.67
C PHE A 358 -36.12 22.24 8.69
N ASN A 359 -35.72 21.81 9.90
CA ASN A 359 -35.18 22.70 10.94
C ASN A 359 -33.70 23.05 10.75
N ILE A 360 -32.94 22.31 9.91
CA ILE A 360 -31.54 22.67 9.58
C ILE A 360 -31.46 24.04 8.87
N PHE A 361 -32.55 24.47 8.21
CA PHE A 361 -32.65 25.78 7.55
C PHE A 361 -33.42 26.85 8.34
N LEU A 362 -33.96 26.51 9.51
CA LEU A 362 -34.73 27.42 10.35
C LEU A 362 -34.22 27.34 11.78
N ASP A 363 -33.40 28.33 12.14
CA ASP A 363 -32.76 28.53 13.44
C ASP A 363 -33.78 28.85 14.55
N THR A 364 -34.72 27.92 14.79
CA THR A 364 -35.82 28.10 15.73
C THR A 364 -35.76 27.06 16.84
N LYS A 365 -35.34 27.55 18.01
CA LYS A 365 -35.27 26.90 19.33
C LYS A 365 -36.64 26.39 19.86
N LYS A 366 -37.33 25.54 19.12
CA LYS A 366 -38.55 24.87 19.59
C LYS A 366 -38.52 23.40 19.19
N SER A 367 -37.70 22.61 19.86
CA SER A 367 -37.88 21.15 19.88
C SER A 367 -39.23 20.85 20.55
N LYS A 368 -40.25 20.56 19.76
CA LYS A 368 -41.47 19.94 20.28
C LYS A 368 -41.04 18.66 21.00
N ILE A 369 -41.50 18.49 22.24
CA ILE A 369 -41.32 17.27 23.02
C ILE A 369 -42.00 16.15 22.22
N PHE A 370 -41.20 15.36 21.49
CA PHE A 370 -41.71 14.19 20.80
C PHE A 370 -42.14 13.17 21.84
N LYS A 371 -43.29 12.52 21.59
CA LYS A 371 -43.73 11.33 22.35
C LYS A 371 -42.62 10.27 22.32
N SER A 372 -42.66 9.36 23.29
CA SER A 372 -41.76 8.21 23.40
C SER A 372 -41.55 7.53 22.04
N VAL A 373 -40.31 7.52 21.54
CA VAL A 373 -39.95 6.92 20.25
C VAL A 373 -39.76 5.42 20.45
N ASN A 374 -40.34 4.60 19.59
CA ASN A 374 -40.05 3.17 19.60
C ASN A 374 -38.61 2.92 19.14
N VAL A 375 -37.78 2.38 20.05
CA VAL A 375 -36.35 2.15 19.83
C VAL A 375 -36.10 1.21 18.64
N LYS A 376 -36.86 0.12 18.55
CA LYS A 376 -36.69 -0.89 17.47
C LYS A 376 -37.04 -0.31 16.09
N SER A 377 -38.07 0.53 16.00
CA SER A 377 -38.41 1.18 14.72
C SER A 377 -37.40 2.25 14.32
N ALA A 378 -36.86 3.01 15.29
CA ALA A 378 -35.81 3.99 15.05
C ALA A 378 -34.51 3.32 14.59
N PHE A 379 -34.08 2.23 15.24
CA PHE A 379 -32.92 1.45 14.81
C PHE A 379 -33.13 0.82 13.43
N LYS A 380 -34.32 0.28 13.12
CA LYS A 380 -34.66 -0.24 11.79
C LYS A 380 -34.47 0.81 10.70
N SER A 381 -35.15 1.95 10.82
CA SER A 381 -35.10 3.02 9.82
C SER A 381 -33.69 3.63 9.69
N SER A 382 -32.96 3.72 10.81
CA SER A 382 -31.59 4.22 10.83
C SER A 382 -30.60 3.24 10.22
N TRP A 383 -30.79 1.93 10.44
CA TRP A 383 -29.97 0.87 9.86
C TRP A 383 -30.16 0.76 8.35
N GLU A 384 -31.41 0.78 7.86
CA GLU A 384 -31.71 0.77 6.42
C GLU A 384 -31.05 1.96 5.71
N HIS A 385 -31.06 3.14 6.35
CA HIS A 385 -30.37 4.33 5.84
C HIS A 385 -28.84 4.15 5.84
N PHE A 386 -28.29 3.64 6.93
CA PHE A 386 -26.86 3.40 7.05
C PHE A 386 -26.38 2.40 6.00
N VAL A 387 -27.04 1.24 5.86
CA VAL A 387 -26.67 0.20 4.88
C VAL A 387 -26.64 0.75 3.45
N ARG A 388 -27.59 1.62 3.07
CA ARG A 388 -27.62 2.24 1.73
C ARG A 388 -26.46 3.20 1.46
N HIS A 389 -25.90 3.83 2.49
CA HIS A 389 -24.94 4.93 2.32
C HIS A 389 -23.55 4.68 2.93
N HIS A 390 -23.36 3.63 3.73
CA HIS A 390 -22.11 3.40 4.48
C HIS A 390 -20.88 3.10 3.60
N LYS A 391 -21.08 2.61 2.37
CA LYS A 391 -20.00 2.34 1.41
C LYS A 391 -19.19 3.61 1.07
N VAL A 392 -19.78 4.79 1.25
CA VAL A 392 -19.07 6.08 1.18
C VAL A 392 -18.99 6.67 2.59
N PRO A 393 -17.80 6.80 3.20
CA PRO A 393 -17.62 7.19 4.60
C PRO A 393 -17.93 8.68 4.81
N THR A 394 -19.21 9.02 4.80
CA THR A 394 -19.73 10.37 5.00
C THR A 394 -20.57 10.41 6.27
N GLU A 395 -20.62 11.56 6.95
CA GLU A 395 -21.51 11.73 8.12
C GLU A 395 -22.98 11.49 7.78
N TYR A 396 -23.35 11.64 6.51
CA TYR A 396 -24.70 11.39 6.02
C TYR A 396 -25.19 9.96 6.31
N CYS A 397 -24.32 8.94 6.25
CA CYS A 397 -24.74 7.57 6.53
C CYS A 397 -25.19 7.37 7.99
N PHE A 398 -24.72 8.23 8.91
CA PHE A 398 -25.11 8.21 10.32
C PHE A 398 -26.21 9.21 10.68
N TYR A 399 -26.72 9.98 9.72
CA TYR A 399 -27.66 11.08 9.98
C TYR A 399 -28.86 10.68 10.87
N LYS A 400 -29.52 9.56 10.54
CA LYS A 400 -30.69 9.11 11.30
C LYS A 400 -30.34 8.61 12.70
N ILE A 401 -29.21 7.92 12.87
CA ILE A 401 -28.82 7.39 14.19
C ILE A 401 -28.31 8.50 15.12
N ASP A 402 -27.62 9.49 14.57
CA ASP A 402 -27.17 10.67 15.30
C ASP A 402 -28.38 11.49 15.77
N LEU A 403 -29.45 11.59 14.96
CA LEU A 403 -30.71 12.20 15.38
C LEU A 403 -31.41 11.40 16.48
N PHE A 404 -31.48 10.08 16.34
CA PHE A 404 -32.08 9.22 17.36
C PHE A 404 -31.40 9.39 18.71
N SER A 405 -30.07 9.48 18.72
CA SER A 405 -29.28 9.77 19.94
C SER A 405 -29.77 11.03 20.65
N LYS A 406 -30.06 12.12 19.90
CA LYS A 406 -30.61 13.38 20.44
C LYS A 406 -31.97 13.22 21.10
N LEU A 407 -32.84 12.39 20.52
CA LEU A 407 -34.18 12.12 21.07
C LEU A 407 -34.12 11.33 22.38
N CYS A 408 -33.07 10.53 22.57
CA CYS A 408 -32.87 9.72 23.76
C CYS A 408 -32.34 10.49 24.98
N LYS A 409 -31.84 11.73 24.80
CA LYS A 409 -31.13 12.49 25.84
C LYS A 409 -31.85 12.54 27.20
N ASN A 410 -33.16 12.83 27.20
CA ASN A 410 -33.88 13.13 28.44
C ASN A 410 -34.38 11.88 29.18
N ASN A 411 -34.39 10.71 28.54
CA ASN A 411 -35.01 9.49 29.06
C ASN A 411 -34.10 8.28 28.84
N ILE A 412 -32.83 8.42 29.20
CA ILE A 412 -31.80 7.44 28.84
C ILE A 412 -32.09 6.04 29.39
N ASN A 413 -32.62 5.96 30.60
CA ASN A 413 -32.91 4.70 31.29
C ASN A 413 -33.99 3.87 30.57
N LEU A 414 -34.95 4.53 29.93
CA LEU A 414 -35.97 3.86 29.14
C LEU A 414 -35.39 3.25 27.86
N TYR A 415 -34.51 4.00 27.18
CA TYR A 415 -34.02 3.61 25.86
C TYR A 415 -32.79 2.70 25.89
N ILE A 416 -31.97 2.75 26.94
CA ILE A 416 -30.76 1.93 27.06
C ILE A 416 -31.11 0.45 27.11
N LYS A 417 -32.16 0.06 27.85
CA LYS A 417 -32.58 -1.35 27.93
C LYS A 417 -32.91 -1.91 26.56
N ASP A 418 -33.80 -1.23 25.82
CA ASP A 418 -34.21 -1.66 24.48
C ASP A 418 -33.04 -1.60 23.48
N THR A 419 -32.12 -0.64 23.64
CA THR A 419 -30.90 -0.56 22.84
C THR A 419 -29.99 -1.77 23.09
N LEU A 420 -29.84 -2.19 24.35
CA LEU A 420 -29.06 -3.37 24.70
C LEU A 420 -29.71 -4.66 24.19
N GLU A 421 -31.05 -4.75 24.15
CA GLU A 421 -31.73 -5.89 23.50
C GLU A 421 -31.39 -5.98 22.01
N VAL A 422 -31.42 -4.83 21.30
CA VAL A 422 -31.05 -4.75 19.88
C VAL A 422 -29.56 -5.07 19.67
N PHE A 423 -28.69 -4.63 20.58
CA PHE A 423 -27.27 -5.00 20.59
C PHE A 423 -27.08 -6.51 20.75
N ILE A 424 -27.78 -7.16 21.68
CA ILE A 424 -27.68 -8.60 21.92
C ILE A 424 -28.10 -9.40 20.68
N ASP A 425 -29.15 -8.98 19.97
CA ASP A 425 -29.54 -9.62 18.71
C ASP A 425 -28.41 -9.52 17.67
N ALA A 426 -27.84 -8.31 17.48
CA ALA A 426 -26.72 -8.12 16.57
C ALA A 426 -25.48 -8.93 16.95
N TYR A 427 -25.18 -9.01 18.24
CA TYR A 427 -24.07 -9.78 18.78
C TYR A 427 -24.25 -11.28 18.52
N ARG A 428 -25.46 -11.82 18.77
CA ARG A 428 -25.79 -13.24 18.48
C ARG A 428 -25.62 -13.58 17.01
N LYS A 429 -25.95 -12.64 16.12
CA LYS A 429 -25.83 -12.78 14.67
C LYS A 429 -24.44 -12.48 14.12
N ARG A 430 -23.47 -12.12 14.97
CA ARG A 430 -22.11 -11.72 14.60
C ARG A 430 -22.09 -10.55 13.60
N ASN A 431 -23.04 -9.62 13.71
CA ASN A 431 -23.16 -8.52 12.76
C ASN A 431 -22.23 -7.35 13.12
N TYR A 432 -20.97 -7.45 12.68
CA TYR A 432 -19.92 -6.46 12.98
C TYR A 432 -20.27 -5.04 12.54
N LEU A 433 -20.91 -4.91 11.38
CA LEU A 433 -21.26 -3.62 10.81
C LEU A 433 -22.32 -2.92 11.70
N PHE A 434 -23.29 -3.69 12.21
CA PHE A 434 -24.29 -3.16 13.14
C PHE A 434 -23.70 -2.83 14.51
N ILE A 435 -22.73 -3.62 14.98
CA ILE A 435 -22.01 -3.34 16.23
C ILE A 435 -21.26 -1.99 16.13
N LYS A 436 -20.58 -1.72 15.00
CA LYS A 436 -19.94 -0.42 14.73
C LYS A 436 -20.97 0.72 14.70
N PHE A 437 -22.14 0.47 14.11
CA PHE A 437 -23.25 1.41 14.06
C PHE A 437 -23.81 1.73 15.46
N ILE A 438 -23.91 0.75 16.36
CA ILE A 438 -24.27 0.96 17.77
C ILE A 438 -23.19 1.74 18.53
N CYS A 439 -21.90 1.49 18.27
CA CYS A 439 -20.82 2.28 18.88
C CYS A 439 -21.00 3.78 18.60
N ARG A 440 -21.36 4.14 17.35
CA ARG A 440 -21.67 5.52 16.97
C ARG A 440 -22.86 6.08 17.76
N PHE A 441 -23.93 5.31 17.92
CA PHE A 441 -25.09 5.71 18.73
C PHE A 441 -24.66 6.05 20.17
N PHE A 442 -23.94 5.15 20.86
CA PHE A 442 -23.49 5.42 22.23
C PHE A 442 -22.57 6.63 22.31
N THR A 443 -21.62 6.76 21.39
CA THR A 443 -20.72 7.92 21.34
C THR A 443 -21.51 9.23 21.21
N LYS A 444 -22.48 9.29 20.30
CA LYS A 444 -23.31 10.47 20.05
C LYS A 444 -24.30 10.76 21.17
N LEU A 445 -24.78 9.72 21.85
CA LEU A 445 -25.57 9.86 23.05
C LEU A 445 -24.71 10.48 24.17
N PHE A 446 -23.49 9.98 24.37
CA PHE A 446 -22.59 10.48 25.41
C PHE A 446 -22.11 11.93 25.16
N ASP A 447 -22.09 12.40 23.90
CA ASP A 447 -21.80 13.80 23.56
C ASP A 447 -22.81 14.79 24.17
N ILE A 448 -24.06 14.38 24.40
CA ILE A 448 -25.19 15.27 24.71
C ILE A 448 -25.84 15.04 26.08
N ILE A 449 -25.47 13.96 26.79
CA ILE A 449 -25.99 13.64 28.12
C ILE A 449 -25.60 14.71 29.14
N GLU A 450 -26.51 14.97 30.08
CA GLU A 450 -26.25 15.82 31.23
C GLU A 450 -25.57 15.03 32.36
N ASP A 451 -24.62 15.68 33.04
CA ASP A 451 -23.78 15.13 34.11
C ASP A 451 -24.58 15.00 35.42
N THR A 452 -25.58 14.11 35.42
CA THR A 452 -26.40 13.76 36.59
C THR A 452 -25.96 12.43 37.17
N ASN A 453 -26.11 12.25 38.49
CA ASN A 453 -25.71 11.01 39.18
C ASN A 453 -26.42 9.76 38.61
N GLU A 454 -27.68 9.90 38.19
CA GLU A 454 -28.43 8.81 37.58
C GLU A 454 -27.85 8.43 36.21
N ASN A 455 -27.56 9.42 35.36
CA ASN A 455 -26.96 9.18 34.05
C ASN A 455 -25.55 8.59 34.16
N ILE A 456 -24.74 9.10 35.09
CA ILE A 456 -23.40 8.56 35.39
C ILE A 456 -23.47 7.07 35.73
N LYS A 457 -24.38 6.71 36.65
CA LYS A 457 -24.55 5.32 37.08
C LYS A 457 -24.98 4.45 35.91
N THR A 458 -25.98 4.89 35.13
CA THR A 458 -26.46 4.12 33.98
C THR A 458 -25.36 3.94 32.92
N VAL A 459 -24.57 4.97 32.62
CA VAL A 459 -23.45 4.86 31.67
C VAL A 459 -22.38 3.89 32.19
N TYR A 460 -22.04 3.97 33.48
CA TYR A 460 -21.09 3.03 34.10
C TYR A 460 -21.57 1.58 34.01
N ASP A 461 -22.85 1.33 34.30
CA ASP A 461 -23.47 0.00 34.17
C ASP A 461 -23.43 -0.50 32.71
N VAL A 462 -23.69 0.36 31.73
CA VAL A 462 -23.56 0.03 30.29
C VAL A 462 -22.12 -0.35 29.95
N ILE A 463 -21.11 0.43 30.37
CA ILE A 463 -19.70 0.13 30.11
C ILE A 463 -19.28 -1.19 30.73
N ASN A 464 -19.80 -1.53 31.92
CA ASN A 464 -19.55 -2.81 32.57
C ASN A 464 -20.23 -4.00 31.89
N ILE A 465 -21.43 -3.82 31.33
CA ILE A 465 -22.12 -4.86 30.55
C ILE A 465 -21.39 -5.12 29.23
N LEU A 466 -20.91 -4.06 28.58
CA LEU A 466 -20.27 -4.10 27.27
C LEU A 466 -18.77 -4.42 27.32
N LYS A 467 -18.23 -4.74 28.50
CA LYS A 467 -16.80 -4.96 28.68
C LYS A 467 -16.27 -6.17 27.89
N PRO A 468 -15.01 -6.16 27.43
CA PRO A 468 -14.41 -7.24 26.63
C PRO A 468 -14.50 -8.63 27.24
N SER A 469 -14.42 -8.78 28.56
CA SER A 469 -14.57 -10.06 29.25
C SER A 469 -15.98 -10.66 29.15
N VAL A 470 -16.99 -9.83 28.85
CA VAL A 470 -18.40 -10.25 28.65
C VAL A 470 -18.75 -10.26 27.17
N CYS A 471 -18.33 -9.23 26.43
CA CYS A 471 -18.59 -9.04 25.01
C CYS A 471 -17.29 -8.92 24.19
N PRO A 472 -16.50 -9.99 24.00
CA PRO A 472 -15.22 -9.92 23.27
C PRO A 472 -15.34 -9.33 21.85
N PHE A 473 -16.44 -9.60 21.15
CA PHE A 473 -16.67 -9.08 19.80
C PHE A 473 -16.89 -7.55 19.75
N PHE A 474 -17.10 -6.88 20.89
CA PHE A 474 -17.24 -5.43 20.98
C PHE A 474 -15.99 -4.71 21.52
N THR A 475 -14.86 -5.41 21.66
CA THR A 475 -13.63 -4.87 22.29
C THR A 475 -13.18 -3.53 21.68
N THR A 476 -13.19 -3.39 20.35
CA THR A 476 -12.80 -2.15 19.67
C THR A 476 -13.75 -0.99 19.99
N GLY A 477 -15.06 -1.24 19.94
CA GLY A 477 -16.08 -0.26 20.29
C GLY A 477 -16.01 0.13 21.77
N TRP A 478 -15.80 -0.83 22.66
CA TRP A 478 -15.62 -0.54 24.08
C TRP A 478 -14.39 0.34 24.37
N LEU A 479 -13.25 0.06 23.72
CA LEU A 479 -12.06 0.91 23.81
C LEU A 479 -12.30 2.32 23.27
N GLU A 480 -13.10 2.47 22.22
CA GLU A 480 -13.52 3.77 21.69
C GLU A 480 -14.42 4.53 22.69
N LEU A 481 -15.39 3.84 23.30
CA LEU A 481 -16.28 4.43 24.29
C LEU A 481 -15.54 4.91 25.54
N ILE A 482 -14.50 4.21 26.01
CA ILE A 482 -13.72 4.65 27.18
C ILE A 482 -12.92 5.91 26.91
N GLN A 483 -12.42 6.07 25.69
CA GLN A 483 -11.70 7.28 25.29
C GLN A 483 -12.63 8.49 25.17
N HIS A 484 -13.96 8.28 25.20
CA HIS A 484 -14.92 9.36 25.18
C HIS A 484 -14.81 10.24 26.44
N LYS A 485 -14.83 11.57 26.27
CA LYS A 485 -14.62 12.55 27.34
C LYS A 485 -15.54 12.36 28.54
N PHE A 486 -16.81 12.01 28.31
CA PHE A 486 -17.77 11.75 29.40
C PHE A 486 -17.42 10.47 30.17
N VAL A 487 -17.15 9.37 29.46
CA VAL A 487 -16.89 8.05 30.05
C VAL A 487 -15.55 8.04 30.78
N PHE A 488 -14.54 8.74 30.25
CA PHE A 488 -13.23 8.82 30.87
C PHE A 488 -13.25 9.44 32.28
N LYS A 489 -14.25 10.28 32.62
CA LYS A 489 -14.45 10.75 33.99
C LYS A 489 -14.77 9.62 34.98
N LEU A 490 -15.30 8.52 34.48
CA LEU A 490 -15.68 7.33 35.24
C LEU A 490 -14.54 6.31 35.30
N PHE A 491 -13.37 6.63 34.76
CA PHE A 491 -12.24 5.73 34.66
C PHE A 491 -11.74 5.34 36.05
N ASP A 492 -11.83 4.06 36.37
CA ASP A 492 -11.46 3.48 37.66
C ASP A 492 -10.55 2.27 37.49
N PHE A 493 -10.26 1.58 38.59
CA PHE A 493 -9.43 0.38 38.57
C PHE A 493 -10.04 -0.76 37.75
N ALA A 494 -11.37 -0.94 37.79
CA ALA A 494 -12.03 -2.04 37.08
C ALA A 494 -11.91 -1.85 35.56
N ILE A 495 -12.09 -0.63 35.07
CA ILE A 495 -11.91 -0.30 33.65
C ILE A 495 -10.43 -0.45 33.25
N ALA A 496 -9.50 0.00 34.10
CA ALA A 496 -8.07 -0.12 33.85
C ALA A 496 -7.58 -1.59 33.81
N GLU A 497 -8.06 -2.41 34.74
CA GLU A 497 -7.78 -3.85 34.78
C GLU A 497 -8.27 -4.54 33.50
N GLU A 498 -9.50 -4.24 33.08
CA GLU A 498 -10.07 -4.77 31.86
C GLU A 498 -9.27 -4.37 30.61
N CYS A 499 -8.80 -3.11 30.52
CA CYS A 499 -7.91 -2.67 29.44
C CYS A 499 -6.62 -3.51 29.35
N LEU A 500 -6.03 -3.87 30.50
CA LEU A 500 -4.84 -4.74 30.53
C LEU A 500 -5.17 -6.20 30.20
N ASN A 501 -6.35 -6.68 30.60
CA ASN A 501 -6.80 -8.03 30.25
C ASN A 501 -6.96 -8.21 28.74
N ILE A 502 -7.37 -7.18 28.00
CA ILE A 502 -7.38 -7.20 26.52
C ILE A 502 -5.98 -7.51 25.98
N LEU A 503 -4.93 -6.87 26.51
CA LEU A 503 -3.55 -7.14 26.11
C LEU A 503 -3.06 -8.53 26.54
N ASN A 504 -3.66 -9.09 27.58
CA ASN A 504 -3.38 -10.46 27.97
C ASN A 504 -3.90 -11.46 26.94
N LEU A 505 -4.99 -11.12 26.23
CA LEU A 505 -5.58 -11.93 25.17
C LEU A 505 -4.94 -11.66 23.79
N ASN A 506 -4.71 -10.40 23.44
CA ASN A 506 -4.20 -10.04 22.11
C ASN A 506 -3.35 -8.76 22.12
N ASP A 507 -2.08 -8.91 21.72
CA ASP A 507 -1.10 -7.81 21.69
C ASP A 507 -1.41 -6.73 20.64
N LYS A 508 -2.25 -7.01 19.63
CA LYS A 508 -2.61 -6.05 18.59
C LYS A 508 -3.28 -4.78 19.15
N PHE A 509 -3.84 -4.85 20.36
CA PHE A 509 -4.47 -3.72 21.05
C PHE A 509 -3.49 -2.87 21.86
N ILE A 510 -2.18 -3.10 21.76
CA ILE A 510 -1.19 -2.35 22.55
C ILE A 510 -1.27 -0.85 22.34
N TYR A 511 -1.43 -0.40 21.09
CA TYR A 511 -1.54 1.00 20.75
C TYR A 511 -2.76 1.69 21.38
N PRO A 512 -4.02 1.22 21.15
CA PRO A 512 -5.18 1.88 21.76
C PRO A 512 -5.16 1.83 23.29
N VAL A 513 -4.67 0.75 23.90
CA VAL A 513 -4.57 0.66 25.37
C VAL A 513 -3.52 1.63 25.92
N THR A 514 -2.37 1.76 25.23
CA THR A 514 -1.35 2.75 25.60
C THR A 514 -1.90 4.15 25.58
N LYS A 515 -2.63 4.52 24.52
CA LYS A 515 -3.25 5.83 24.38
C LYS A 515 -4.22 6.16 25.53
N ILE A 516 -4.97 5.18 26.04
CA ILE A 516 -5.84 5.37 27.22
C ILE A 516 -4.98 5.72 28.45
N PHE A 517 -3.94 4.95 28.72
CA PHE A 517 -3.09 5.17 29.90
C PHE A 517 -2.19 6.41 29.78
N GLU A 518 -1.90 6.87 28.58
CA GLU A 518 -1.22 8.15 28.35
C GLU A 518 -2.04 9.35 28.83
N VAL A 519 -3.36 9.28 28.80
CA VAL A 519 -4.23 10.34 29.35
C VAL A 519 -4.24 10.28 30.88
N VAL A 520 -4.16 9.08 31.47
CA VAL A 520 -4.17 8.87 32.94
C VAL A 520 -2.79 9.09 33.57
N LYS A 521 -1.70 9.07 32.79
CA LYS A 521 -0.31 9.06 33.32
C LYS A 521 0.05 10.23 34.24
N ASP A 522 -0.69 11.34 34.15
CA ASP A 522 -0.46 12.56 34.93
C ASP A 522 -1.45 12.70 36.11
N ASP A 523 -2.46 11.82 36.21
CA ASP A 523 -3.28 11.68 37.41
C ASP A 523 -2.48 10.97 38.51
N LYS A 524 -1.82 11.79 39.33
CA LYS A 524 -0.98 11.30 40.43
C LYS A 524 -1.77 10.49 41.46
N ILE A 525 -3.04 10.81 41.70
CA ILE A 525 -3.84 10.11 42.72
C ILE A 525 -4.10 8.70 42.22
N PHE A 526 -4.65 8.58 41.01
CA PHE A 526 -4.92 7.29 40.39
C PHE A 526 -3.67 6.40 40.31
N ILE A 527 -2.57 6.92 39.76
CA ILE A 527 -1.33 6.15 39.59
C ILE A 527 -0.73 5.73 40.93
N LYS A 528 -0.78 6.59 41.96
CA LYS A 528 -0.29 6.22 43.30
C LYS A 528 -1.11 5.10 43.94
N THR A 529 -2.43 5.17 43.82
CA THR A 529 -3.36 4.19 44.42
C THR A 529 -3.33 2.86 43.66
N TYR A 530 -3.36 2.88 42.34
CA TYR A 530 -3.57 1.68 41.52
C TYR A 530 -2.36 1.21 40.72
N GLY A 531 -1.35 2.07 40.49
CA GLY A 531 -0.21 1.78 39.62
C GLY A 531 0.55 0.52 40.00
N ILE A 532 0.66 0.20 41.29
CA ILE A 532 1.31 -1.03 41.74
C ILE A 532 0.57 -2.30 41.27
N TYR A 533 -0.77 -2.30 41.33
CA TYR A 533 -1.62 -3.40 40.91
C TYR A 533 -1.60 -3.53 39.38
N LEU A 534 -1.71 -2.41 38.67
CA LEU A 534 -1.63 -2.37 37.21
C LEU A 534 -0.27 -2.88 36.70
N SER A 535 0.83 -2.47 37.34
CA SER A 535 2.18 -2.98 37.01
C SER A 535 2.37 -4.46 37.30
N TYR A 536 1.61 -5.02 38.25
CA TYR A 536 1.63 -6.46 38.54
C TYR A 536 0.89 -7.27 37.46
N ILE A 537 -0.28 -6.78 37.03
CA ILE A 537 -1.13 -7.43 36.02
C ILE A 537 -0.52 -7.30 34.61
N CYS A 538 0.20 -6.20 34.35
CA CYS A 538 0.80 -5.91 33.06
C CYS A 538 1.95 -6.89 32.71
N LYS A 539 1.86 -7.54 31.55
CA LYS A 539 2.93 -8.41 31.02
C LYS A 539 4.24 -7.63 30.83
N ILE A 540 5.35 -8.31 31.11
CA ILE A 540 6.71 -7.74 31.11
C ILE A 540 7.09 -7.11 29.76
N LYS A 541 6.61 -7.66 28.65
CA LYS A 541 6.88 -7.15 27.29
C LYS A 541 6.32 -5.74 27.04
N PHE A 542 5.33 -5.29 27.82
CA PHE A 542 4.71 -3.98 27.67
C PHE A 542 5.39 -2.93 28.57
N ILE A 543 6.65 -2.67 28.28
CA ILE A 543 7.54 -1.87 29.13
C ILE A 543 7.08 -0.40 29.22
N HIS A 544 6.56 0.17 28.14
CA HIS A 544 5.99 1.53 28.11
C HIS A 544 4.84 1.69 29.11
N LEU A 545 3.92 0.72 29.19
CA LEU A 545 2.82 0.74 30.18
C LEU A 545 3.36 0.58 31.59
N LYS A 546 4.31 -0.34 31.82
CA LYS A 546 4.97 -0.48 33.11
C LYS A 546 5.65 0.81 33.56
N ASN A 547 6.31 1.52 32.66
CA ASN A 547 6.91 2.82 32.95
C ASN A 547 5.85 3.83 33.42
N ILE A 548 4.70 3.92 32.73
CA ILE A 548 3.57 4.76 33.15
C ILE A 548 3.10 4.41 34.57
N PHE A 549 2.85 3.14 34.84
CA PHE A 549 2.35 2.67 36.14
C PHE A 549 3.36 2.86 37.29
N ASN A 550 4.64 2.92 36.95
CA ASN A 550 5.74 2.97 37.92
C ASN A 550 6.30 4.38 38.12
N ARG A 551 5.65 5.43 37.59
CA ARG A 551 6.06 6.82 37.85
C ARG A 551 5.89 7.22 39.31
N TYR A 552 4.76 6.83 39.91
CA TYR A 552 4.42 7.16 41.30
C TYR A 552 3.87 5.92 42.01
N ARG A 553 4.21 5.72 43.28
CA ARG A 553 3.68 4.62 44.09
C ARG A 553 3.57 4.99 45.56
N ASP A 554 2.49 4.59 46.21
CA ASP A 554 2.30 4.70 47.65
C ASP A 554 2.82 3.48 48.42
N ASN A 555 2.85 3.60 49.74
CA ASN A 555 3.27 2.52 50.63
C ASN A 555 2.23 1.38 50.67
N ILE A 556 2.66 0.14 50.92
CA ILE A 556 1.74 -0.99 51.03
C ILE A 556 1.64 -1.39 52.51
N SER A 557 0.45 -1.74 52.97
CA SER A 557 0.23 -2.40 54.25
C SER A 557 0.62 -3.89 54.22
N TYR A 558 0.83 -4.47 55.41
CA TYR A 558 1.07 -5.90 55.57
C TYR A 558 -0.22 -6.72 55.33
N LEU A 559 -0.11 -7.79 54.55
CA LEU A 559 -1.08 -8.91 54.52
C LEU A 559 -0.31 -10.23 54.64
N GLU A 560 -0.91 -11.21 55.33
CA GLU A 560 -0.27 -12.49 55.68
C GLU A 560 0.12 -13.34 54.46
N ASN A 561 -0.72 -13.36 53.42
CA ASN A 561 -0.52 -14.19 52.21
C ASN A 561 -0.16 -13.37 50.96
N GLN A 562 0.71 -12.35 51.12
CA GLN A 562 1.15 -11.52 49.98
C GLN A 562 2.03 -12.30 49.00
N ASN A 563 1.76 -12.12 47.71
CA ASN A 563 2.63 -12.64 46.65
C ASN A 563 4.06 -12.04 46.75
N THR A 564 5.01 -12.66 46.05
CA THR A 564 6.42 -12.26 46.07
C THR A 564 6.63 -10.81 45.62
N TYR A 565 5.88 -10.35 44.63
CA TYR A 565 5.93 -8.98 44.11
C TYR A 565 5.62 -7.92 45.18
N PHE A 566 4.49 -8.04 45.88
CA PHE A 566 4.10 -7.12 46.95
C PHE A 566 5.00 -7.29 48.18
N LYS A 567 5.42 -8.52 48.50
CA LYS A 567 6.36 -8.82 49.59
C LYS A 567 7.69 -8.10 49.40
N ILE A 568 8.26 -8.07 48.19
CA ILE A 568 9.52 -7.39 47.91
C ILE A 568 9.41 -5.89 48.17
N ARG A 569 8.34 -5.23 47.68
CA ARG A 569 8.14 -3.81 47.94
C ARG A 569 8.04 -3.52 49.44
N ARG A 570 7.35 -4.36 50.21
CA ARG A 570 7.27 -4.23 51.67
C ARG A 570 8.62 -4.39 52.36
N LEU A 571 9.43 -5.36 51.94
CA LEU A 571 10.79 -5.55 52.47
C LEU A 571 11.68 -4.34 52.15
N LEU A 572 11.54 -3.74 50.97
CA LEU A 572 12.23 -2.51 50.60
C LEU A 572 11.75 -1.30 51.42
N GLN A 573 10.44 -1.21 51.73
CA GLN A 573 9.88 -0.16 52.60
C GLN A 573 10.43 -0.23 54.02
N ASN A 574 10.61 -1.44 54.55
CA ASN A 574 11.11 -1.67 55.91
C ASN A 574 12.64 -1.77 55.99
N ASN A 575 13.35 -1.63 54.86
CA ASN A 575 14.80 -1.83 54.75
C ASN A 575 15.27 -3.21 55.28
N THR A 576 14.48 -4.26 55.06
CA THR A 576 14.78 -5.65 55.44
C THR A 576 15.03 -6.56 54.24
N PHE A 577 15.11 -6.00 53.03
CA PHE A 577 15.34 -6.76 51.82
C PHE A 577 16.80 -7.26 51.73
N ILE A 578 16.97 -8.58 51.66
CA ILE A 578 18.27 -9.24 51.46
C ILE A 578 18.26 -9.86 50.06
N ALA A 579 19.10 -9.34 49.16
CA ALA A 579 19.09 -9.73 47.75
C ALA A 579 19.39 -11.24 47.53
N LYS A 580 20.26 -11.81 48.37
CA LYS A 580 20.73 -13.20 48.27
C LYS A 580 19.60 -14.22 48.35
N ASP A 581 18.60 -13.95 49.18
CA ASP A 581 17.45 -14.84 49.40
C ASP A 581 16.59 -15.02 48.14
N TYR A 582 16.75 -14.14 47.15
CA TYR A 582 15.91 -14.07 45.96
C TYR A 582 16.65 -14.36 44.65
N PHE A 583 17.93 -14.76 44.69
CA PHE A 583 18.74 -15.02 43.49
C PHE A 583 18.18 -16.10 42.55
N ASN A 584 17.46 -17.08 43.10
CA ASN A 584 16.82 -18.14 42.32
C ASN A 584 15.48 -17.72 41.70
N THR A 585 15.03 -16.48 41.93
CA THR A 585 13.71 -16.01 41.48
C THR A 585 13.85 -15.33 40.11
N ASN A 586 13.37 -15.96 39.04
CA ASN A 586 13.55 -15.50 37.65
C ASN A 586 13.06 -14.06 37.36
N LEU A 587 12.16 -13.51 38.18
CA LEU A 587 11.52 -12.20 37.98
C LEU A 587 12.03 -11.11 38.94
N ILE A 588 13.00 -11.41 39.81
CA ILE A 588 13.44 -10.47 40.85
C ILE A 588 13.92 -9.13 40.30
N PHE A 589 14.70 -9.14 39.20
CA PHE A 589 15.22 -7.93 38.57
C PHE A 589 14.09 -6.99 38.13
N ILE A 590 13.03 -7.56 37.55
CA ILE A 590 11.87 -6.81 37.08
C ILE A 590 11.14 -6.19 38.27
N TYR A 591 10.98 -6.94 39.35
CA TYR A 591 10.33 -6.45 40.56
C TYR A 591 11.13 -5.32 41.23
N LEU A 592 12.46 -5.38 41.19
CA LEU A 592 13.33 -4.30 41.66
C LEU A 592 13.24 -3.07 40.75
N PHE A 593 13.26 -3.25 39.43
CA PHE A 593 13.10 -2.16 38.46
C PHE A 593 11.75 -1.46 38.58
N ASP A 594 10.67 -2.23 38.75
CA ASP A 594 9.33 -1.70 38.95
C ASP A 594 9.25 -0.84 40.24
N ASN A 595 10.19 -1.00 41.18
CA ASN A 595 10.34 -0.18 42.39
C ASN A 595 11.33 1.00 42.28
N LEU A 596 11.92 1.25 41.10
CA LEU A 596 12.73 2.44 40.82
C LEU A 596 11.85 3.61 40.36
N ASN A 597 10.94 4.07 41.23
CA ASN A 597 9.84 4.95 40.85
C ASN A 597 10.23 6.44 40.87
N ASP A 598 10.29 7.01 42.08
CA ASP A 598 10.53 8.41 42.38
C ASP A 598 11.70 8.54 43.37
N ARG A 599 12.04 9.75 43.81
CA ARG A 599 13.10 10.03 44.79
C ARG A 599 12.67 9.68 46.22
N ASN A 600 12.36 8.41 46.47
CA ASN A 600 11.97 7.90 47.79
C ASN A 600 12.98 6.85 48.32
N LEU A 601 12.85 6.51 49.60
CA LEU A 601 13.73 5.54 50.26
C LEU A 601 13.64 4.15 49.60
N VAL A 602 12.46 3.74 49.14
CA VAL A 602 12.26 2.44 48.46
C VAL A 602 13.12 2.34 47.20
N THR A 603 13.19 3.40 46.39
CA THR A 603 14.07 3.48 45.21
C THR A 603 15.54 3.34 45.60
N ILE A 604 15.97 3.96 46.71
CA ILE A 604 17.35 3.86 47.21
C ILE A 604 17.65 2.41 47.62
N HIS A 605 16.77 1.79 48.40
CA HIS A 605 16.91 0.38 48.81
C HIS A 605 16.92 -0.57 47.60
N SER A 606 16.06 -0.33 46.60
CA SER A 606 16.04 -1.12 45.36
C SER A 606 17.31 -0.95 44.54
N SER A 607 17.81 0.29 44.42
CA SER A 607 19.07 0.60 43.74
C SER A 607 20.26 -0.10 44.40
N ASN A 608 20.31 -0.11 45.74
CA ASN A 608 21.35 -0.81 46.49
C ASN A 608 21.28 -2.32 46.28
N ALA A 609 20.08 -2.91 46.29
CA ALA A 609 19.89 -4.32 45.99
C ALA A 609 20.40 -4.69 44.59
N LEU A 610 20.07 -3.89 43.57
CA LEU A 610 20.55 -4.09 42.20
C LEU A 610 22.07 -3.95 42.09
N LYS A 611 22.69 -2.96 42.77
CA LYS A 611 24.15 -2.81 42.82
C LYS A 611 24.82 -4.05 43.44
N THR A 612 24.27 -4.61 44.52
CA THR A 612 24.76 -5.86 45.12
C THR A 612 24.68 -7.02 44.14
N MET A 613 23.58 -7.18 43.40
CA MET A 613 23.43 -8.23 42.39
C MET A 613 24.44 -8.10 41.24
N ILE A 614 24.71 -6.88 40.81
CA ILE A 614 25.73 -6.58 39.78
C ILE A 614 27.13 -6.94 40.28
N ASN A 615 27.47 -6.54 41.51
CA ASN A 615 28.78 -6.81 42.11
C ASN A 615 29.03 -8.32 42.30
N GLU A 616 28.00 -9.08 42.64
CA GLU A 616 28.07 -10.54 42.77
C GLU A 616 27.98 -11.28 41.42
N LYS A 617 28.03 -10.54 40.30
CA LYS A 617 28.02 -11.05 38.91
C LYS A 617 26.84 -11.96 38.55
N ASN A 618 25.71 -11.85 39.24
CA ASN A 618 24.53 -12.67 38.95
C ASN A 618 23.74 -12.09 37.74
N ASN A 619 23.71 -12.82 36.62
CA ASN A 619 22.90 -12.47 35.43
C ASN A 619 23.08 -11.02 34.91
N VAL A 620 24.28 -10.47 35.02
CA VAL A 620 24.58 -9.04 34.75
C VAL A 620 24.19 -8.61 33.33
N ASN A 621 24.46 -9.43 32.32
CA ASN A 621 24.10 -9.12 30.93
C ASN A 621 22.59 -8.95 30.76
N LYS A 622 21.80 -9.83 31.39
CA LYS A 622 20.33 -9.78 31.34
C LYS A 622 19.80 -8.53 32.05
N LEU A 623 20.38 -8.20 33.21
CA LEU A 623 20.05 -7.01 33.99
C LEU A 623 20.31 -5.73 33.19
N ILE A 624 21.51 -5.58 32.60
CA ILE A 624 21.89 -4.40 31.81
C ILE A 624 21.03 -4.30 30.54
N THR A 625 20.77 -5.42 29.87
CA THR A 625 19.90 -5.44 28.69
C THR A 625 18.49 -4.96 29.03
N LEU A 626 17.88 -5.51 30.09
CA LEU A 626 16.56 -5.07 30.53
C LEU A 626 16.54 -3.60 30.93
N MET A 627 17.58 -3.12 31.62
CA MET A 627 17.69 -1.70 31.98
C MET A 627 17.77 -0.80 30.76
N TRP A 628 18.58 -1.16 29.77
CA TRP A 628 18.68 -0.43 28.52
C TRP A 628 17.33 -0.36 27.80
N ILE A 629 16.56 -1.45 27.77
CA ILE A 629 15.22 -1.46 27.17
C ILE A 629 14.26 -0.55 27.95
N TYR A 630 14.22 -0.64 29.28
CA TYR A 630 13.38 0.23 30.13
C TYR A 630 13.72 1.71 29.95
N TYR A 631 15.01 2.04 29.87
CA TYR A 631 15.48 3.42 29.70
C TYR A 631 15.16 4.01 28.31
N ASN A 632 15.24 3.20 27.24
CA ASN A 632 14.95 3.68 25.89
C ASN A 632 13.47 3.72 25.55
N SER A 633 12.62 3.14 26.39
CA SER A 633 11.16 3.25 26.25
C SER A 633 10.64 4.58 26.79
N GLU A 634 9.43 4.96 26.38
CA GLU A 634 8.82 6.21 26.81
C GLU A 634 8.42 6.21 28.29
N TYR A 635 8.19 7.40 28.84
CA TYR A 635 7.68 7.64 30.21
C TYR A 635 8.54 7.09 31.36
N VAL A 636 9.86 6.97 31.15
CA VAL A 636 10.81 6.44 32.14
C VAL A 636 10.64 7.06 33.54
N PRO A 637 10.44 6.24 34.59
CA PRO A 637 10.43 6.73 35.98
C PRO A 637 11.73 7.44 36.38
N ILE A 638 11.63 8.45 37.24
CA ILE A 638 12.78 9.28 37.64
C ILE A 638 13.83 8.44 38.36
N GLY A 639 13.40 7.52 39.24
CA GLY A 639 14.30 6.63 39.97
C GLY A 639 15.12 5.74 39.01
N LEU A 640 14.46 5.18 38.00
CA LEU A 640 15.09 4.33 37.00
C LEU A 640 16.07 5.11 36.13
N LYS A 641 15.71 6.33 35.73
CA LYS A 641 16.58 7.23 34.96
C LYS A 641 17.87 7.55 35.73
N ILE A 642 17.77 7.95 36.99
CA ILE A 642 18.93 8.26 37.84
C ILE A 642 19.83 7.04 38.00
N PHE A 643 19.24 5.88 38.30
CA PHE A 643 19.99 4.63 38.48
C PHE A 643 20.77 4.23 37.22
N TYR A 644 20.14 4.36 36.05
CA TYR A 644 20.78 4.06 34.76
C TYR A 644 21.93 5.03 34.44
N GLU A 645 21.74 6.34 34.67
CA GLU A 645 22.77 7.36 34.47
C GLU A 645 23.97 7.15 35.42
N GLU A 646 23.76 6.62 36.62
CA GLU A 646 24.86 6.20 37.50
C GLU A 646 25.60 4.97 36.98
N LEU A 647 24.88 3.96 36.47
CA LEU A 647 25.47 2.71 35.98
C LEU A 647 26.37 2.91 34.75
N ILE A 648 25.94 3.75 33.80
CA ILE A 648 26.70 4.02 32.57
C ILE A 648 28.09 4.62 32.84
N LYS A 649 28.31 5.29 33.98
CA LYS A 649 29.65 5.81 34.35
C LYS A 649 30.71 4.70 34.45
N SER A 650 30.28 3.44 34.57
CA SER A 650 31.19 2.29 34.56
C SER A 650 31.54 1.86 33.12
N GLU A 651 32.83 1.84 32.80
CA GLU A 651 33.34 1.54 31.45
C GLU A 651 32.90 0.16 30.93
N TRP A 652 32.84 -0.85 31.79
CA TRP A 652 32.43 -2.21 31.41
C TRP A 652 30.94 -2.31 31.08
N VAL A 653 30.08 -1.48 31.69
CA VAL A 653 28.64 -1.42 31.37
C VAL A 653 28.43 -0.82 29.98
N CYS A 654 29.18 0.24 29.64
CA CYS A 654 29.17 0.84 28.31
C CYS A 654 29.50 -0.18 27.21
N LYS A 655 30.54 -0.99 27.40
CA LYS A 655 30.93 -2.05 26.45
C LYS A 655 29.80 -3.06 26.21
N ILE A 656 29.05 -3.44 27.25
CA ILE A 656 27.90 -4.34 27.12
C ILE A 656 26.77 -3.68 26.32
N ILE A 657 26.48 -2.40 26.60
CA ILE A 657 25.44 -1.64 25.89
C ILE A 657 25.79 -1.46 24.40
N ASP A 658 27.05 -1.17 24.09
CA ASP A 658 27.47 -1.00 22.69
C ASP A 658 27.36 -2.31 21.90
N CYS A 659 27.69 -3.45 22.51
CA CYS A 659 27.43 -4.78 21.93
C CYS A 659 25.93 -5.03 21.67
N ILE A 660 25.03 -4.53 22.53
CA ILE A 660 23.57 -4.64 22.33
C ILE A 660 23.12 -3.76 21.16
N LYS A 661 23.62 -2.53 21.05
CA LYS A 661 23.27 -1.60 19.96
C LYS A 661 23.67 -2.14 18.59
N VAL A 662 24.82 -2.82 18.48
CA VAL A 662 25.30 -3.41 17.23
C VAL A 662 24.42 -4.56 16.76
N LYS A 663 23.80 -5.32 17.67
CA LYS A 663 22.89 -6.44 17.33
C LYS A 663 21.48 -6.02 16.92
N ASN A 664 21.06 -4.79 17.24
CA ASN A 664 19.71 -4.26 16.97
C ASN A 664 19.69 -3.23 15.82
N LYS A 665 20.82 -3.01 15.14
CA LYS A 665 20.91 -2.34 13.84
C LYS A 665 21.01 -3.40 12.76
#